data_AF-A0A853F9B4-F1
#
_entry.id   AF-A0A853F9B4-F1
#
_cell.length_a   1.000
_cell.length_b   1.000
_cell.length_c   1.000
_cell.angle_alpha   90.00
_cell.angle_beta   90.00
_cell.angle_gamma   90.00
#
_symmetry.space_group_name_H-M   'P 1'
#
loop_
_entity.id
_entity.type
_entity.pdbx_description
1 polymer ?
#
loop_
_entity_poly.entity_id
_entity_poly.type
_entity_poly.pdbx_seq_one_letter_code
_entity_poly.pdbx_strand_id
1 'polypeptide(L)'
;MILPDLDSFLSPRSIAVVGASSVSSKIGAVPVRYLVEHGYAGEIYPINSRAREIEGCRAYVSLQAVSRPIDLAIFAIPASSALEALEDAIAAGVKSIVMFSAGFAEMGTQGAAVQRRFADRAQAAGIRVLGPNCLGFMNVARSVYATFSPVVSVGVATPGKIGIVSQSGAFGAYAYAMAQQRGMGLSSWVTTGNESDIDVADCIAWMAGDPATQVIMAYLEGCRDGGKLRQALDRAHAAGKPVVVVKVGRSELGAKAAASHTAALAGDDAVYETLFRQHGAWRAGTIEEFFDIAHCLAVSGIPDNTRVGLLTVSGGVGVMMADDAARAGLDVAELPAAAQEIIRARVPFAATQNPVDITGQVTAEPELLETAARAMLNESGHGSLLVFLAAFGGTPAMQEIQRNLARDLRRDYPGRLLMFSTLADTAQQQSLEAFGCLCFSDPARAIRVLAAMAFFRKQAERPAAALDAAPEVVALRPEPYNEADALDVLRGFGIPTVSVHRASSRDDAMAGARQLGFPVAMKVLSAGLMHKSDIGGVVLDISDADAAGAAYDRIMAAVRVAAPEAHIDGVLVAPMVRGGVECILGVRRDPVLGPVVMLGSGGVNVELMGDVSFRLAPVDHGQAREMIGELKIAPLFSGFRGAPMADVDALADAIMRISRYALSAGSRLDSVELNPFVVLPKGQGGLALDAVLLTRAEPSAPPSSARQAVMATLPLFEMARMRASNTARRHPAQGFAGDSPASRMRWVNQFTHTRRLRGPEDREVVTPNNDTLFTNAWLDLSAGPLIIDVPDMGERYWVLGFLDAWTNPWAYAGCRTTGSRAQRLFVHGPGWTGEVPAGMHRINAPGDDVWIIGRILADPDPADLERAHVLQDRYAIRRPDGTPALSRIDCLLSDRGTGVPEAGDYRRVLAAMLARNPSPTLLPELPGGLGELQDALDDVYTELREVAQPSELGGGWTTAVSVRTSFGDDILTRARVARNWIGTLGIDEAMYIMAEVDAQGEALSGARRYVLRFAPDAKPQVGAFWSITLYRRSDCLLVANPIGRHSIGDRTRGLVDDADGGLSIFIQADDPGPDGNWLPAPAGEGFYLTMRLYHPGRAHLEATFDYPPLQRLG
;
A
#
# COMPACT_ATOMS: atom_id res chain seq x y z
N MET A 1 11.87 -18.21 -11.39
CA MET A 1 11.39 -17.24 -12.40
C MET A 1 12.62 -16.73 -13.14
N ILE A 2 12.59 -16.54 -14.46
CA ILE A 2 13.74 -15.99 -15.20
C ILE A 2 13.54 -14.48 -15.27
N LEU A 3 14.46 -13.70 -14.68
CA LEU A 3 14.45 -12.25 -14.79
C LEU A 3 14.66 -11.84 -16.27
N PRO A 4 13.88 -10.88 -16.79
CA PRO A 4 13.94 -10.52 -18.20
C PRO A 4 15.27 -9.84 -18.57
N ASP A 5 15.73 -10.05 -19.81
CA ASP A 5 16.85 -9.31 -20.38
C ASP A 5 16.39 -7.92 -20.83
N LEU A 6 16.99 -6.88 -20.27
CA LEU A 6 16.70 -5.48 -20.57
C LEU A 6 17.78 -4.80 -21.43
N ASP A 7 18.79 -5.51 -21.95
CA ASP A 7 19.87 -4.87 -22.72
C ASP A 7 19.35 -4.15 -23.97
N SER A 8 18.41 -4.77 -24.73
CA SER A 8 17.79 -4.11 -25.89
C SER A 8 16.91 -2.91 -25.52
N PHE A 9 16.46 -2.82 -24.27
CA PHE A 9 15.67 -1.70 -23.76
C PHE A 9 16.60 -0.54 -23.33
N LEU A 10 17.61 -0.82 -22.50
CA LEU A 10 18.52 0.18 -21.93
C LEU A 10 19.66 0.57 -22.88
N SER A 11 19.80 -0.15 -24.00
CA SER A 11 20.80 0.09 -25.04
C SER A 11 20.23 -0.12 -26.44
N PRO A 12 19.15 0.60 -26.80
CA PRO A 12 18.49 0.44 -28.09
C PRO A 12 19.40 0.91 -29.23
N ARG A 13 19.20 0.37 -30.44
CA ARG A 13 19.87 0.84 -31.67
C ARG A 13 19.00 1.80 -32.48
N SER A 14 17.70 1.85 -32.20
CA SER A 14 16.77 2.80 -32.78
C SER A 14 15.72 3.26 -31.77
N ILE A 15 15.44 4.56 -31.75
CA ILE A 15 14.50 5.18 -30.82
C ILE A 15 13.46 5.99 -31.60
N ALA A 16 12.19 5.70 -31.41
CA ALA A 16 11.09 6.54 -31.88
C ALA A 16 10.56 7.41 -30.74
N VAL A 17 10.18 8.66 -31.04
CA VAL A 17 9.60 9.58 -30.04
C VAL A 17 8.19 9.98 -30.45
N VAL A 18 7.20 9.36 -29.83
CA VAL A 18 5.77 9.64 -30.03
C VAL A 18 5.37 10.88 -29.26
N GLY A 19 4.85 11.88 -29.96
CA GLY A 19 4.62 13.21 -29.40
C GLY A 19 5.80 14.16 -29.58
N ALA A 20 6.78 13.82 -30.42
CA ALA A 20 7.89 14.70 -30.78
C ALA A 20 7.38 16.06 -31.26
N SER A 21 8.12 17.14 -30.97
CA SER A 21 7.73 18.49 -31.39
C SER A 21 8.93 19.35 -31.72
N SER A 22 8.77 20.25 -32.70
CA SER A 22 9.71 21.35 -32.97
C SER A 22 9.57 22.52 -31.98
N VAL A 23 8.59 22.47 -31.07
CA VAL A 23 8.39 23.48 -30.03
C VAL A 23 9.16 23.05 -28.79
N SER A 24 10.28 23.73 -28.51
CA SER A 24 11.25 23.37 -27.47
C SER A 24 10.68 23.30 -26.04
N SER A 25 9.55 23.96 -25.77
CA SER A 25 8.89 23.93 -24.46
C SER A 25 8.05 22.67 -24.21
N LYS A 26 7.80 21.83 -25.23
CA LYS A 26 7.03 20.59 -25.06
C LYS A 26 7.91 19.44 -24.61
N ILE A 27 7.37 18.59 -23.73
CA ILE A 27 8.04 17.38 -23.22
C ILE A 27 8.61 16.52 -24.35
N GLY A 28 7.83 16.27 -25.41
CA GLY A 28 8.28 15.42 -26.52
C GLY A 28 9.40 16.01 -27.39
N ALA A 29 9.73 17.29 -27.28
CA ALA A 29 10.90 17.88 -27.95
C ALA A 29 12.21 17.48 -27.27
N VAL A 30 12.17 17.27 -25.95
CA VAL A 30 13.36 17.14 -25.10
C VAL A 30 14.18 15.87 -25.41
N PRO A 31 13.61 14.65 -25.52
CA PRO A 31 14.39 13.45 -25.80
C PRO A 31 15.09 13.49 -27.15
N VAL A 32 14.42 14.01 -28.19
CA VAL A 32 15.02 14.11 -29.53
C VAL A 32 16.25 15.01 -29.47
N ARG A 33 16.12 16.18 -28.84
CA ARG A 33 17.22 17.12 -28.66
C ARG A 33 18.39 16.49 -27.90
N TYR A 34 18.15 15.87 -26.75
CA TYR A 34 19.23 15.26 -25.95
C TYR A 34 19.94 14.12 -26.68
N LEU A 35 19.22 13.29 -27.42
CA LEU A 35 19.84 12.22 -28.22
C LEU A 35 20.76 12.79 -29.31
N VAL A 36 20.36 13.88 -29.97
CA VAL A 36 21.18 14.56 -30.98
C VAL A 36 22.37 15.28 -30.34
N GLU A 37 22.13 16.12 -29.33
CA GLU A 37 23.15 16.94 -28.67
C GLU A 37 24.25 16.11 -27.99
N HIS A 38 23.91 14.93 -27.48
CA HIS A 38 24.86 14.05 -26.78
C HIS A 38 25.38 12.88 -27.62
N GLY A 39 25.12 12.92 -28.94
CA GLY A 39 25.77 12.02 -29.90
C GLY A 39 25.33 10.57 -29.80
N TYR A 40 24.04 10.31 -29.61
CA TYR A 40 23.49 8.96 -29.71
C TYR A 40 23.83 8.36 -31.08
N ALA A 41 24.44 7.17 -31.08
CA ALA A 41 24.96 6.53 -32.29
C ALA A 41 23.90 5.80 -33.13
N GLY A 42 22.70 5.58 -32.56
CA GLY A 42 21.61 4.88 -33.23
C GLY A 42 20.68 5.80 -34.03
N GLU A 43 19.66 5.20 -34.64
CA GLU A 43 18.68 5.94 -35.44
C GLU A 43 17.62 6.62 -34.54
N ILE A 44 17.25 7.86 -34.88
CA ILE A 44 16.23 8.65 -34.17
C ILE A 44 15.03 8.88 -35.10
N TYR A 45 13.83 8.50 -34.66
CA TYR A 45 12.58 8.64 -35.42
C TYR A 45 11.55 9.51 -34.68
N PRO A 46 11.55 10.84 -34.90
CA PRO A 46 10.50 11.72 -34.38
C PRO A 46 9.14 11.37 -35.00
N ILE A 47 8.10 11.15 -34.18
CA ILE A 47 6.74 10.90 -34.66
C ILE A 47 5.87 12.14 -34.41
N ASN A 48 5.47 12.79 -35.50
CA ASN A 48 4.65 14.00 -35.51
C ASN A 48 3.81 14.08 -36.81
N SER A 49 2.52 14.36 -36.68
CA SER A 49 1.59 14.39 -37.83
C SER A 49 1.74 15.60 -38.76
N ARG A 50 2.48 16.64 -38.35
CA ARG A 50 2.57 17.93 -39.08
C ARG A 50 3.99 18.26 -39.53
N ALA A 51 4.99 18.03 -38.68
CA ALA A 51 6.38 18.35 -38.97
C ALA A 51 6.97 17.33 -39.95
N ARG A 52 7.79 17.79 -40.89
CA ARG A 52 8.58 16.92 -41.79
C ARG A 52 9.96 16.60 -41.23
N GLU A 53 10.46 17.44 -40.33
CA GLU A 53 11.79 17.36 -39.73
C GLU A 53 11.75 17.97 -38.33
N ILE A 54 12.48 17.37 -37.38
CA ILE A 54 12.63 17.83 -35.98
C ILE A 54 14.09 17.59 -35.59
N GLU A 55 14.81 18.62 -35.13
CA GLU A 55 16.23 18.54 -34.71
C GLU A 55 17.14 17.87 -35.77
N GLY A 56 16.96 18.21 -37.06
CA GLY A 56 17.72 17.62 -38.16
C GLY A 56 17.30 16.18 -38.55
N CYS A 57 16.38 15.57 -37.80
CA CYS A 57 15.91 14.22 -38.02
C CYS A 57 14.60 14.21 -38.81
N ARG A 58 14.47 13.32 -39.79
CA ARG A 58 13.21 13.13 -40.56
C ARG A 58 12.08 12.70 -39.63
N ALA A 59 10.97 13.45 -39.64
CA ALA A 59 9.79 13.13 -38.86
C ALA A 59 8.79 12.27 -39.65
N TYR A 60 8.05 11.43 -38.93
CA TYR A 60 7.09 10.47 -39.47
C TYR A 60 5.70 10.70 -38.86
N VAL A 61 4.64 10.39 -39.61
CA VAL A 61 3.25 10.61 -39.15
C VAL A 61 2.77 9.58 -38.13
N SER A 62 3.37 8.40 -38.12
CA SER A 62 3.07 7.28 -37.21
C SER A 62 4.30 6.36 -37.08
N LEU A 63 4.29 5.45 -36.11
CA LEU A 63 5.34 4.45 -35.92
C LEU A 63 5.42 3.50 -37.13
N GLN A 64 4.28 3.07 -37.66
CA GLN A 64 4.23 2.21 -38.86
C GLN A 64 4.89 2.85 -40.10
N ALA A 65 4.76 4.19 -40.24
CA ALA A 65 5.31 4.92 -41.38
C ALA A 65 6.86 4.92 -41.41
N VAL A 66 7.52 4.56 -40.31
CA VAL A 66 8.98 4.43 -40.24
C VAL A 66 9.47 3.28 -41.13
N SER A 67 8.70 2.18 -41.19
CA SER A 67 8.98 0.97 -42.00
C SER A 67 10.41 0.40 -41.81
N ARG A 68 10.99 0.61 -40.61
CA ARG A 68 12.30 0.11 -40.17
C ARG A 68 12.18 -0.37 -38.73
N PRO A 69 13.08 -1.26 -38.24
CA PRO A 69 13.03 -1.74 -36.85
C PRO A 69 13.10 -0.59 -35.84
N ILE A 70 12.22 -0.64 -34.83
CA ILE A 70 12.18 0.29 -33.70
C ILE A 70 12.39 -0.53 -32.42
N ASP A 71 13.57 -0.39 -31.80
CA ASP A 71 13.90 -1.09 -30.56
C ASP A 71 13.12 -0.48 -29.38
N LEU A 72 13.09 0.86 -29.30
CA LEU A 72 12.43 1.61 -28.23
C LEU A 72 11.50 2.71 -28.78
N ALA A 73 10.30 2.82 -28.22
CA ALA A 73 9.43 3.97 -28.42
C ALA A 73 9.23 4.77 -27.12
N ILE A 74 9.43 6.09 -27.18
CA ILE A 74 9.18 7.01 -26.06
C ILE A 74 7.82 7.64 -26.28
N PHE A 75 6.92 7.51 -25.32
CA PHE A 75 5.58 8.09 -25.38
C PHE A 75 5.55 9.37 -24.53
N ALA A 76 5.49 10.50 -25.22
CA ALA A 76 5.37 11.85 -24.67
C ALA A 76 4.02 12.48 -25.08
N ILE A 77 2.93 11.75 -24.81
CA ILE A 77 1.55 12.07 -25.21
C ILE A 77 0.59 12.03 -24.02
N PRO A 78 -0.62 12.62 -24.08
CA PRO A 78 -1.60 12.48 -23.00
C PRO A 78 -2.03 11.00 -22.78
N ALA A 79 -2.36 10.63 -21.54
CA ALA A 79 -2.81 9.27 -21.21
C ALA A 79 -4.01 8.79 -22.05
N SER A 80 -4.91 9.70 -22.45
CA SER A 80 -6.05 9.41 -23.31
C SER A 80 -5.68 8.88 -24.70
N SER A 81 -4.47 9.16 -25.19
CA SER A 81 -3.96 8.70 -26.48
C SER A 81 -3.02 7.50 -26.37
N ALA A 82 -2.73 7.02 -25.15
CA ALA A 82 -1.75 5.97 -24.91
C ALA A 82 -2.11 4.65 -25.59
N LEU A 83 -3.37 4.21 -25.50
CA LEU A 83 -3.82 2.95 -26.11
C LEU A 83 -3.77 2.98 -27.64
N GLU A 84 -4.15 4.09 -28.27
CA GLU A 84 -4.06 4.23 -29.73
C GLU A 84 -2.60 4.17 -30.20
N ALA A 85 -1.70 4.86 -29.51
CA ALA A 85 -0.27 4.79 -29.79
C ALA A 85 0.32 3.40 -29.52
N LEU A 86 -0.20 2.66 -28.54
CA LEU A 86 0.19 1.27 -28.29
C LEU A 86 -0.19 0.36 -29.47
N GLU A 87 -1.39 0.50 -30.04
CA GLU A 87 -1.78 -0.29 -31.21
C GLU A 87 -0.89 0.03 -32.43
N ASP A 88 -0.53 1.30 -32.63
CA ASP A 88 0.43 1.70 -33.67
C ASP A 88 1.83 1.11 -33.43
N ALA A 89 2.27 1.05 -32.16
CA ALA A 89 3.53 0.41 -31.77
C ALA A 89 3.52 -1.10 -32.00
N ILE A 90 2.42 -1.78 -31.68
CA ILE A 90 2.22 -3.20 -31.94
C ILE A 90 2.30 -3.48 -33.44
N ALA A 91 1.61 -2.70 -34.26
CA ALA A 91 1.63 -2.83 -35.72
C ALA A 91 3.03 -2.56 -36.31
N ALA A 92 3.79 -1.64 -35.72
CA ALA A 92 5.18 -1.36 -36.11
C ALA A 92 6.21 -2.38 -35.58
N GLY A 93 5.80 -3.35 -34.74
CA GLY A 93 6.68 -4.38 -34.19
C GLY A 93 7.65 -3.87 -33.12
N VAL A 94 7.32 -2.77 -32.45
CA VAL A 94 8.10 -2.17 -31.36
C VAL A 94 8.29 -3.19 -30.23
N LYS A 95 9.47 -3.21 -29.60
CA LYS A 95 9.79 -4.16 -28.51
C LYS A 95 9.61 -3.57 -27.12
N SER A 96 9.72 -2.27 -27.00
CA SER A 96 9.83 -1.61 -25.71
C SER A 96 9.27 -0.20 -25.75
N ILE A 97 8.63 0.21 -24.65
CA ILE A 97 8.04 1.54 -24.48
C ILE A 97 8.56 2.18 -23.19
N VAL A 98 8.94 3.46 -23.28
CA VAL A 98 9.07 4.35 -22.12
C VAL A 98 7.86 5.26 -22.11
N MET A 99 7.07 5.23 -21.04
CA MET A 99 5.86 6.02 -20.90
C MET A 99 6.07 7.16 -19.90
N PHE A 100 6.23 8.38 -20.41
CA PHE A 100 6.38 9.57 -19.58
C PHE A 100 5.05 10.02 -18.95
N SER A 101 3.95 9.69 -19.62
CA SER A 101 2.63 10.22 -19.34
C SER A 101 2.16 9.87 -17.92
N ALA A 102 1.76 10.89 -17.18
CA ALA A 102 0.91 10.76 -16.00
C ALA A 102 -0.59 10.67 -16.40
N GLY A 103 -1.48 10.49 -15.44
CA GLY A 103 -2.91 10.22 -15.61
C GLY A 103 -3.31 8.75 -15.39
N PHE A 104 -2.50 7.96 -14.67
CA PHE A 104 -2.67 6.51 -14.49
C PHE A 104 -2.91 6.15 -13.01
N ALA A 105 -2.32 5.07 -12.48
CA ALA A 105 -2.63 4.54 -11.14
C ALA A 105 -2.54 5.58 -9.98
N GLU A 106 -1.72 6.60 -10.13
CA GLU A 106 -1.58 7.72 -9.19
C GLU A 106 -2.83 8.60 -9.09
N MET A 107 -3.75 8.52 -10.07
CA MET A 107 -5.03 9.22 -10.07
C MET A 107 -6.15 8.44 -9.36
N GLY A 108 -5.82 7.32 -8.73
CA GLY A 108 -6.77 6.43 -8.06
C GLY A 108 -7.27 5.28 -8.96
N THR A 109 -8.40 4.68 -8.59
CA THR A 109 -8.89 3.40 -9.16
C THR A 109 -9.13 3.45 -10.67
N GLN A 110 -9.66 4.54 -11.22
CA GLN A 110 -9.88 4.68 -12.66
C GLN A 110 -8.57 4.69 -13.45
N GLY A 111 -7.59 5.46 -12.98
CA GLY A 111 -6.29 5.50 -13.61
C GLY A 111 -5.53 4.19 -13.47
N ALA A 112 -5.74 3.46 -12.36
CA ALA A 112 -5.21 2.10 -12.19
C ALA A 112 -5.82 1.10 -13.18
N ALA A 113 -7.12 1.18 -13.46
CA ALA A 113 -7.77 0.36 -14.48
C ALA A 113 -7.25 0.67 -15.90
N VAL A 114 -7.07 1.95 -16.23
CA VAL A 114 -6.47 2.36 -17.52
C VAL A 114 -5.03 1.85 -17.63
N GLN A 115 -4.24 1.95 -16.56
CA GLN A 115 -2.89 1.42 -16.50
C GLN A 115 -2.87 -0.08 -16.71
N ARG A 116 -3.74 -0.83 -16.02
CA ARG A 116 -3.85 -2.28 -16.14
C ARG A 116 -4.22 -2.67 -17.58
N ARG A 117 -5.24 -2.04 -18.17
CA ARG A 117 -5.61 -2.29 -19.57
C ARG A 117 -4.45 -2.05 -20.55
N PHE A 118 -3.69 -0.97 -20.34
CA PHE A 118 -2.51 -0.69 -21.16
C PHE A 118 -1.42 -1.75 -20.97
N ALA A 119 -1.10 -2.09 -19.72
CA ALA A 119 -0.08 -3.07 -19.36
C ALA A 119 -0.43 -4.48 -19.87
N ASP A 120 -1.65 -4.95 -19.65
CA ASP A 120 -2.14 -6.26 -20.10
C ASP A 120 -2.07 -6.35 -21.63
N ARG A 121 -2.44 -5.28 -22.34
CA ARG A 121 -2.37 -5.24 -23.81
C ARG A 121 -0.93 -5.25 -24.32
N ALA A 122 -0.04 -4.48 -23.68
CA ALA A 122 1.39 -4.47 -24.03
C ALA A 122 2.03 -5.84 -23.77
N GLN A 123 1.75 -6.44 -22.61
CA GLN A 123 2.22 -7.78 -22.24
C GLN A 123 1.74 -8.84 -23.23
N ALA A 124 0.46 -8.83 -23.62
CA ALA A 124 -0.10 -9.75 -24.62
C ALA A 124 0.59 -9.63 -25.99
N ALA A 125 1.12 -8.45 -26.33
CA ALA A 125 1.89 -8.21 -27.54
C ALA A 125 3.41 -8.46 -27.38
N GLY A 126 3.88 -8.84 -26.19
CA GLY A 126 5.30 -9.03 -25.88
C GLY A 126 6.10 -7.72 -25.82
N ILE A 127 5.45 -6.59 -25.56
CA ILE A 127 6.08 -5.28 -25.43
C ILE A 127 6.35 -4.99 -23.95
N ARG A 128 7.59 -4.62 -23.63
CA ARG A 128 7.97 -4.20 -22.28
C ARG A 128 7.74 -2.72 -22.04
N VAL A 129 7.36 -2.32 -20.83
CA VAL A 129 6.99 -0.94 -20.50
C VAL A 129 7.71 -0.44 -19.24
N LEU A 130 8.43 0.68 -19.36
CA LEU A 130 8.90 1.49 -18.22
C LEU A 130 7.92 2.64 -17.97
N GLY A 131 7.52 2.82 -16.71
CA GLY A 131 6.47 3.76 -16.32
C GLY A 131 5.12 3.04 -16.09
N PRO A 132 3.96 3.71 -16.33
CA PRO A 132 3.82 5.12 -16.72
C PRO A 132 4.29 6.08 -15.63
N ASN A 133 4.11 7.39 -15.86
CA ASN A 133 4.44 8.45 -14.90
C ASN A 133 5.90 8.37 -14.41
N CYS A 134 6.83 8.28 -15.37
CA CYS A 134 8.26 8.26 -15.10
C CYS A 134 8.98 9.40 -15.84
N LEU A 135 10.22 9.71 -15.47
CA LEU A 135 11.09 10.61 -16.23
C LEU A 135 11.89 9.88 -17.33
N GLY A 136 11.74 8.56 -17.44
CA GLY A 136 12.51 7.70 -18.34
C GLY A 136 13.86 7.29 -17.76
N PHE A 137 14.85 7.12 -18.65
CA PHE A 137 16.17 6.66 -18.29
C PHE A 137 17.29 7.30 -19.12
N MET A 138 18.52 7.16 -18.63
CA MET A 138 19.76 7.52 -19.31
C MET A 138 20.74 6.34 -19.19
N ASN A 139 21.32 5.92 -20.31
CA ASN A 139 22.52 5.07 -20.31
C ASN A 139 23.70 5.95 -20.70
N VAL A 140 24.36 6.51 -19.69
CA VAL A 140 25.42 7.51 -19.84
C VAL A 140 26.63 6.90 -20.54
N ALA A 141 26.93 5.62 -20.27
CA ALA A 141 28.03 4.90 -20.90
C ALA A 141 27.85 4.71 -22.42
N ARG A 142 26.61 4.76 -22.93
CA ARG A 142 26.27 4.53 -24.35
C ARG A 142 25.61 5.74 -25.02
N SER A 143 25.63 6.92 -24.38
CA SER A 143 24.98 8.15 -24.85
C SER A 143 23.49 8.00 -25.20
N VAL A 144 22.73 7.20 -24.44
CA VAL A 144 21.28 7.06 -24.61
C VAL A 144 20.56 7.95 -23.61
N TYR A 145 19.81 8.95 -24.10
CA TYR A 145 19.06 9.90 -23.27
C TYR A 145 17.55 9.79 -23.54
N ALA A 146 16.94 8.71 -23.06
CA ALA A 146 15.50 8.47 -23.16
C ALA A 146 14.74 9.15 -22.02
N THR A 147 14.92 10.47 -21.87
CA THR A 147 14.38 11.26 -20.76
C THR A 147 13.97 12.67 -21.20
N PHE A 148 13.06 13.27 -20.43
CA PHE A 148 12.73 14.70 -20.52
C PHE A 148 13.19 15.50 -19.29
N SER A 149 14.01 14.90 -18.41
CA SER A 149 14.44 15.55 -17.18
C SER A 149 15.24 16.82 -17.48
N PRO A 150 14.95 17.95 -16.81
CA PRO A 150 15.66 19.21 -17.03
C PRO A 150 17.10 19.19 -16.51
N VAL A 151 17.46 18.21 -15.66
CA VAL A 151 18.79 18.12 -15.02
C VAL A 151 19.93 18.03 -16.04
N VAL A 152 19.68 17.39 -17.19
CA VAL A 152 20.65 17.26 -18.29
C VAL A 152 20.99 18.63 -18.90
N SER A 153 20.05 19.59 -18.89
CA SER A 153 20.29 20.95 -19.41
C SER A 153 21.19 21.79 -18.48
N VAL A 154 21.31 21.42 -17.20
CA VAL A 154 22.22 22.08 -16.25
C VAL A 154 23.63 21.48 -16.34
N GLY A 155 23.70 20.21 -16.75
CA GLY A 155 24.89 19.58 -17.28
C GLY A 155 24.77 18.05 -17.23
N VAL A 156 25.74 17.39 -17.84
CA VAL A 156 25.74 15.93 -18.00
C VAL A 156 26.67 15.30 -16.97
N ALA A 157 26.18 14.29 -16.24
CA ALA A 157 27.01 13.45 -15.38
C ALA A 157 28.08 12.74 -16.23
N THR A 158 29.32 12.68 -15.74
CA THR A 158 30.39 11.97 -16.46
C THR A 158 30.10 10.47 -16.52
N PRO A 159 30.51 9.75 -17.58
CA PRO A 159 30.48 8.30 -17.59
C PRO A 159 31.29 7.74 -16.41
N GLY A 160 30.73 6.77 -15.70
CA GLY A 160 31.39 6.11 -14.59
C GLY A 160 30.73 4.79 -14.23
N LYS A 161 30.85 4.43 -12.95
CA LYS A 161 30.62 3.05 -12.46
C LYS A 161 29.31 2.89 -11.69
N ILE A 162 28.55 3.96 -11.49
CA ILE A 162 27.40 3.97 -10.59
C ILE A 162 26.11 3.90 -11.40
N GLY A 163 25.31 2.87 -11.16
CA GLY A 163 23.95 2.76 -11.68
C GLY A 163 22.95 3.29 -10.65
N ILE A 164 22.03 4.16 -11.06
CA ILE A 164 20.95 4.68 -10.21
C ILE A 164 19.61 4.18 -10.74
N VAL A 165 18.79 3.59 -9.87
CA VAL A 165 17.37 3.33 -10.13
C VAL A 165 16.51 3.95 -9.04
N SER A 166 15.43 4.64 -9.43
CA SER A 166 14.53 5.30 -8.50
C SER A 166 13.08 5.12 -8.88
N GLN A 167 12.26 4.68 -7.94
CA GLN A 167 10.81 4.67 -8.11
C GLN A 167 10.23 6.09 -8.23
N SER A 168 10.79 7.04 -7.47
CA SER A 168 10.41 8.45 -7.53
C SER A 168 11.15 9.19 -8.65
N GLY A 169 10.41 9.83 -9.56
CA GLY A 169 10.98 10.68 -10.60
C GLY A 169 11.69 11.92 -10.04
N ALA A 170 11.06 12.62 -9.08
CA ALA A 170 11.62 13.82 -8.47
C ALA A 170 12.91 13.53 -7.68
N PHE A 171 12.90 12.47 -6.86
CA PHE A 171 14.13 12.03 -6.17
C PHE A 171 15.18 11.57 -7.17
N GLY A 172 14.79 10.85 -8.23
CA GLY A 172 15.71 10.45 -9.30
C GLY A 172 16.42 11.64 -9.94
N ALA A 173 15.68 12.70 -10.28
CA ALA A 173 16.26 13.93 -10.83
C ALA A 173 17.21 14.61 -9.83
N TYR A 174 16.79 14.72 -8.56
CA TYR A 174 17.66 15.21 -7.49
C TYR A 174 18.92 14.37 -7.35
N ALA A 175 18.81 13.05 -7.41
CA ALA A 175 19.93 12.14 -7.27
C ALA A 175 20.94 12.25 -8.41
N TYR A 176 20.47 12.47 -9.64
CA TYR A 176 21.32 12.78 -10.78
C TYR A 176 22.11 14.08 -10.56
N ALA A 177 21.43 15.16 -10.14
CA ALA A 177 22.07 16.45 -9.87
C ALA A 177 23.10 16.36 -8.73
N MET A 178 22.80 15.60 -7.68
CA MET A 178 23.72 15.33 -6.58
C MET A 178 24.96 14.55 -7.03
N ALA A 179 24.78 13.50 -7.85
CA ALA A 179 25.89 12.75 -8.40
C ALA A 179 26.81 13.66 -9.24
N GLN A 180 26.22 14.52 -10.09
CA GLN A 180 26.98 15.50 -10.86
C GLN A 180 27.76 16.48 -9.97
N GLN A 181 27.10 17.09 -8.98
CA GLN A 181 27.75 18.05 -8.05
C GLN A 181 28.90 17.42 -7.26
N ARG A 182 28.80 16.13 -6.95
CA ARG A 182 29.82 15.37 -6.22
C ARG A 182 30.88 14.75 -7.14
N GLY A 183 30.81 14.97 -8.45
CA GLY A 183 31.74 14.37 -9.42
C GLY A 183 31.62 12.85 -9.56
N MET A 184 30.47 12.28 -9.16
CA MET A 184 30.20 10.85 -9.23
C MET A 184 29.82 10.45 -10.65
N GLY A 185 30.66 9.64 -11.28
CA GLY A 185 30.41 9.16 -12.64
C GLY A 185 29.34 8.07 -12.69
N LEU A 186 28.36 8.21 -13.59
CA LEU A 186 27.22 7.31 -13.73
C LEU A 186 27.39 6.36 -14.91
N SER A 187 27.00 5.10 -14.74
CA SER A 187 26.81 4.15 -15.86
C SER A 187 25.42 4.32 -16.46
N SER A 188 24.40 4.36 -15.59
CA SER A 188 23.00 4.45 -15.95
C SER A 188 22.18 5.17 -14.88
N TRP A 189 21.05 5.73 -15.28
CA TRP A 189 20.07 6.36 -14.41
C TRP A 189 18.68 5.98 -14.91
N VAL A 190 17.82 5.43 -14.06
CA VAL A 190 16.49 4.94 -14.43
C VAL A 190 15.46 5.45 -13.42
N THR A 191 14.34 5.95 -13.91
CA THR A 191 13.15 6.21 -13.08
C THR A 191 12.01 5.30 -13.50
N THR A 192 11.44 4.54 -12.56
CA THR A 192 10.47 3.48 -12.88
C THR A 192 9.02 3.94 -12.76
N GLY A 193 8.75 4.99 -11.97
CA GLY A 193 7.42 5.59 -11.85
C GLY A 193 6.41 4.62 -11.24
N ASN A 194 5.28 4.42 -11.91
CA ASN A 194 4.19 3.56 -11.42
C ASN A 194 4.49 2.05 -11.55
N GLU A 195 5.59 1.66 -12.22
CA GLU A 195 6.03 0.26 -12.37
C GLU A 195 4.93 -0.67 -12.90
N SER A 196 4.26 -0.33 -14.02
CA SER A 196 3.21 -1.21 -14.56
C SER A 196 3.76 -2.54 -15.11
N ASP A 197 5.05 -2.59 -15.43
CA ASP A 197 5.75 -3.77 -15.92
C ASP A 197 7.22 -3.81 -15.44
N ILE A 198 8.09 -2.94 -15.99
CA ILE A 198 9.49 -2.84 -15.54
C ILE A 198 9.52 -2.12 -14.19
N ASP A 199 10.14 -2.75 -13.19
CA ASP A 199 10.28 -2.24 -11.82
C ASP A 199 11.74 -2.07 -11.39
N VAL A 200 11.95 -1.56 -10.17
CA VAL A 200 13.27 -1.42 -9.57
C VAL A 200 14.06 -2.73 -9.55
N ALA A 201 13.40 -3.87 -9.31
CA ALA A 201 14.07 -5.18 -9.24
C ALA A 201 14.64 -5.59 -10.61
N ASP A 202 13.89 -5.39 -11.70
CA ASP A 202 14.40 -5.63 -13.06
C ASP A 202 15.65 -4.79 -13.35
N CYS A 203 15.64 -3.52 -12.95
CA CYS A 203 16.75 -2.61 -13.17
C CYS A 203 18.00 -3.02 -12.38
N ILE A 204 17.85 -3.41 -11.11
CA ILE A 204 18.95 -3.95 -10.29
C ILE A 204 19.53 -5.21 -10.96
N ALA A 205 18.66 -6.12 -11.42
CA ALA A 205 19.08 -7.36 -12.06
C ALA A 205 19.85 -7.11 -13.37
N TRP A 206 19.45 -6.11 -14.15
CA TRP A 206 20.18 -5.71 -15.35
C TRP A 206 21.53 -5.08 -15.02
N MET A 207 21.56 -4.13 -14.08
CA MET A 207 22.80 -3.48 -13.62
C MET A 207 23.79 -4.48 -13.02
N ALA A 208 23.29 -5.57 -12.40
CA ALA A 208 24.11 -6.67 -11.93
C ALA A 208 24.87 -7.36 -13.08
N GLY A 209 24.28 -7.45 -14.29
CA GLY A 209 24.93 -8.00 -15.48
C GLY A 209 25.76 -7.00 -16.29
N ASP A 210 25.50 -5.69 -16.17
CA ASP A 210 26.13 -4.66 -17.00
C ASP A 210 27.61 -4.42 -16.62
N PRO A 211 28.59 -4.58 -17.54
CA PRO A 211 30.00 -4.40 -17.22
C PRO A 211 30.40 -2.95 -16.86
N ALA A 212 29.61 -1.94 -17.26
CA ALA A 212 29.89 -0.55 -16.90
C ALA A 212 29.52 -0.25 -15.43
N THR A 213 28.54 -0.95 -14.87
CA THR A 213 28.07 -0.75 -13.50
C THR A 213 28.87 -1.58 -12.49
N GLN A 214 29.47 -0.95 -11.49
CA GLN A 214 30.14 -1.60 -10.35
C GLN A 214 29.39 -1.37 -9.02
N VAL A 215 28.62 -0.29 -8.90
CA VAL A 215 27.84 0.04 -7.69
C VAL A 215 26.41 0.38 -8.09
N ILE A 216 25.43 -0.16 -7.37
CA ILE A 216 24.01 0.05 -7.65
C ILE A 216 23.39 0.87 -6.51
N MET A 217 22.75 1.97 -6.87
CA MET A 217 22.00 2.84 -5.98
C MET A 217 20.52 2.70 -6.28
N ALA A 218 19.71 2.30 -5.29
CA ALA A 218 18.28 2.08 -5.47
C ALA A 218 17.45 2.95 -4.50
N TYR A 219 16.43 3.64 -5.01
CA TYR A 219 15.41 4.28 -4.19
C TYR A 219 14.08 3.55 -4.34
N LEU A 220 13.53 3.07 -3.23
CA LEU A 220 12.36 2.20 -3.17
C LEU A 220 11.29 2.78 -2.23
N GLU A 221 10.05 2.86 -2.70
CA GLU A 221 8.89 3.20 -1.86
C GLU A 221 8.18 1.93 -1.38
N GLY A 222 8.08 0.94 -2.26
CA GLY A 222 7.61 -0.41 -1.98
C GLY A 222 7.89 -1.32 -3.18
N CYS A 223 7.58 -2.61 -3.07
CA CYS A 223 7.64 -3.55 -4.18
C CYS A 223 6.34 -4.34 -4.30
N ARG A 224 6.02 -4.83 -5.50
CA ARG A 224 4.85 -5.69 -5.75
C ARG A 224 5.19 -7.18 -5.71
N ASP A 225 6.43 -7.53 -6.08
CA ASP A 225 6.93 -8.91 -6.09
C ASP A 225 8.23 -8.98 -5.28
N GLY A 226 8.10 -9.39 -4.01
CA GLY A 226 9.24 -9.59 -3.12
C GLY A 226 10.19 -10.69 -3.59
N GLY A 227 9.67 -11.73 -4.23
CA GLY A 227 10.46 -12.84 -4.76
C GLY A 227 11.37 -12.41 -5.90
N LYS A 228 10.90 -11.48 -6.74
CA LYS A 228 11.66 -10.84 -7.83
C LYS A 228 12.73 -9.90 -7.29
N LEU A 229 12.40 -9.05 -6.31
CA LEU A 229 13.38 -8.16 -5.65
C LEU A 229 14.50 -8.98 -4.99
N ARG A 230 14.16 -10.05 -4.28
CA ARG A 230 15.11 -10.99 -3.70
C ARG A 230 16.10 -11.53 -4.74
N GLN A 231 15.59 -12.06 -5.85
CA GLN A 231 16.42 -12.60 -6.94
C GLN A 231 17.33 -11.55 -7.57
N ALA A 232 16.86 -10.30 -7.70
CA ALA A 232 17.68 -9.21 -8.23
C ALA A 232 18.85 -8.86 -7.30
N LEU A 233 18.61 -8.80 -5.99
CA LEU A 233 19.64 -8.59 -4.98
C LEU A 233 20.63 -9.75 -4.94
N ASP A 234 20.16 -11.00 -4.95
CA ASP A 234 21.01 -12.20 -5.02
C ASP A 234 21.91 -12.18 -6.26
N ARG A 235 21.38 -11.74 -7.41
CA ARG A 235 22.16 -11.62 -8.64
C ARG A 235 23.23 -10.53 -8.55
N ALA A 236 22.91 -9.38 -7.96
CA ALA A 236 23.88 -8.31 -7.73
C ALA A 236 25.00 -8.78 -6.77
N HIS A 237 24.61 -9.46 -5.69
CA HIS A 237 25.53 -10.04 -4.73
C HIS A 237 26.46 -11.09 -5.38
N ALA A 238 25.92 -12.03 -6.16
CA ALA A 238 26.69 -13.04 -6.89
C ALA A 238 27.63 -12.44 -7.94
N ALA A 239 27.28 -11.28 -8.51
CA ALA A 239 28.13 -10.52 -9.42
C ALA A 239 29.20 -9.68 -8.71
N GLY A 240 29.25 -9.68 -7.37
CA GLY A 240 30.16 -8.87 -6.57
C GLY A 240 29.86 -7.36 -6.61
N LYS A 241 28.61 -6.98 -6.93
CA LYS A 241 28.20 -5.58 -7.10
C LYS A 241 27.38 -5.11 -5.91
N PRO A 242 27.91 -4.22 -5.05
CA PRO A 242 27.19 -3.71 -3.90
C PRO A 242 25.94 -2.93 -4.29
N VAL A 243 24.86 -3.17 -3.56
CA VAL A 243 23.59 -2.44 -3.68
C VAL A 243 23.40 -1.58 -2.44
N VAL A 244 23.29 -0.27 -2.63
CA VAL A 244 22.91 0.70 -1.60
C VAL A 244 21.47 1.12 -1.85
N VAL A 245 20.60 1.01 -0.84
CA VAL A 245 19.16 1.24 -0.97
C VAL A 245 18.71 2.36 -0.03
N VAL A 246 17.90 3.29 -0.51
CA VAL A 246 17.01 4.11 0.32
C VAL A 246 15.61 3.55 0.22
N LYS A 247 15.11 2.94 1.31
CA LYS A 247 13.70 2.55 1.46
C LYS A 247 12.98 3.57 2.34
N VAL A 248 12.00 4.26 1.79
CA VAL A 248 11.17 5.22 2.54
C VAL A 248 9.97 4.54 3.21
N GLY A 249 9.26 5.25 4.09
CA GLY A 249 8.10 4.71 4.81
C GLY A 249 8.44 3.94 6.10
N ARG A 250 9.44 4.40 6.85
CA ARG A 250 9.95 3.75 8.07
C ARG A 250 8.97 3.73 9.25
N SER A 251 8.18 4.79 9.37
CA SER A 251 7.14 4.92 10.40
C SER A 251 5.78 4.68 9.78
N GLU A 252 4.78 4.38 10.61
CA GLU A 252 3.40 4.27 10.15
C GLU A 252 2.96 5.53 9.37
N LEU A 253 3.33 6.72 9.86
CA LEU A 253 3.10 8.00 9.17
C LEU A 253 3.77 8.04 7.79
N GLY A 254 5.06 7.66 7.72
CA GLY A 254 5.79 7.64 6.46
C GLY A 254 5.27 6.59 5.49
N ALA A 255 4.86 5.42 5.99
CA ALA A 255 4.29 4.32 5.20
C ALA A 255 2.95 4.73 4.58
N LYS A 256 2.07 5.36 5.37
CA LYS A 256 0.80 5.93 4.88
C LYS A 256 1.04 7.01 3.80
N ALA A 257 2.02 7.90 4.02
CA ALA A 257 2.40 8.91 3.03
C ALA A 257 2.95 8.31 1.74
N ALA A 258 3.81 7.29 1.81
CA ALA A 258 4.33 6.62 0.62
C ALA A 258 3.24 5.86 -0.16
N ALA A 259 2.33 5.16 0.55
CA ALA A 259 1.25 4.39 -0.06
C ALA A 259 0.26 5.25 -0.85
N SER A 260 -0.01 6.48 -0.41
CA SER A 260 -0.90 7.42 -1.12
C SER A 260 -0.27 7.99 -2.40
N HIS A 261 1.05 7.87 -2.58
CA HIS A 261 1.78 8.44 -3.71
C HIS A 261 1.99 7.48 -4.91
N THR A 262 2.16 6.16 -4.70
CA THR A 262 2.57 5.24 -5.78
C THR A 262 1.74 3.96 -5.95
N ALA A 263 0.60 3.84 -5.24
CA ALA A 263 -0.31 2.68 -5.32
C ALA A 263 0.38 1.31 -5.08
N ALA A 264 1.58 1.30 -4.49
CA ALA A 264 2.30 0.11 -4.06
C ALA A 264 2.01 -0.16 -2.57
N LEU A 265 1.86 -1.43 -2.20
CA LEU A 265 1.63 -1.81 -0.80
C LEU A 265 2.89 -1.46 0.02
N ALA A 266 2.73 -0.66 1.08
CA ALA A 266 3.79 -0.47 2.07
C ALA A 266 3.85 -1.72 2.97
N GLY A 267 4.85 -2.57 2.75
CA GLY A 267 5.15 -3.71 3.64
C GLY A 267 5.82 -3.26 4.94
N ASP A 268 5.86 -4.15 5.93
CA ASP A 268 6.45 -3.90 7.25
C ASP A 268 7.95 -3.54 7.13
N ASP A 269 8.35 -2.40 7.70
CA ASP A 269 9.70 -1.84 7.57
C ASP A 269 10.78 -2.79 8.08
N ALA A 270 10.51 -3.51 9.18
CA ALA A 270 11.43 -4.46 9.76
C ALA A 270 11.69 -5.65 8.82
N VAL A 271 10.71 -6.00 7.99
CA VAL A 271 10.82 -7.08 7.01
C VAL A 271 11.64 -6.65 5.79
N TYR A 272 11.51 -5.39 5.34
CA TYR A 272 12.39 -4.84 4.30
C TYR A 272 13.85 -4.74 4.76
N GLU A 273 14.09 -4.28 5.99
CA GLU A 273 15.44 -4.25 6.57
C GLU A 273 16.09 -5.64 6.56
N THR A 274 15.29 -6.64 6.95
CA THR A 274 15.67 -8.05 6.96
C THR A 274 15.98 -8.57 5.55
N LEU A 275 15.14 -8.25 4.55
CA LEU A 275 15.37 -8.59 3.15
C LEU A 275 16.72 -8.05 2.66
N PHE A 276 16.97 -6.74 2.83
CA PHE A 276 18.21 -6.13 2.35
C PHE A 276 19.44 -6.76 3.00
N ARG A 277 19.39 -6.93 4.33
CA ARG A 277 20.48 -7.53 5.08
C ARG A 277 20.74 -9.00 4.69
N GLN A 278 19.70 -9.81 4.45
CA GLN A 278 19.89 -11.21 4.04
C GLN A 278 20.43 -11.32 2.60
N HIS A 279 20.04 -10.42 1.71
CA HIS A 279 20.35 -10.50 0.28
C HIS A 279 21.46 -9.52 -0.15
N GLY A 280 22.29 -9.09 0.81
CA GLY A 280 23.55 -8.38 0.52
C GLY A 280 23.41 -6.91 0.10
N ALA A 281 22.30 -6.26 0.44
CA ALA A 281 22.08 -4.83 0.20
C ALA A 281 22.19 -4.01 1.50
N TRP A 282 22.82 -2.83 1.42
CA TRP A 282 22.92 -1.89 2.53
C TRP A 282 21.80 -0.86 2.46
N ARG A 283 21.01 -0.69 3.52
CA ARG A 283 20.02 0.37 3.60
C ARG A 283 20.64 1.64 4.19
N ALA A 284 20.71 2.71 3.39
CA ALA A 284 21.14 4.01 3.86
C ALA A 284 20.02 4.69 4.67
N GLY A 285 20.37 5.23 5.83
CA GLY A 285 19.45 5.96 6.71
C GLY A 285 19.25 7.43 6.31
N THR A 286 20.15 8.00 5.50
CA THR A 286 20.07 9.38 5.03
C THR A 286 20.52 9.51 3.57
N ILE A 287 20.13 10.61 2.93
CA ILE A 287 20.61 10.95 1.58
C ILE A 287 22.13 11.11 1.57
N GLU A 288 22.72 11.73 2.60
CA GLU A 288 24.16 11.91 2.68
C GLU A 288 24.88 10.56 2.70
N GLU A 289 24.44 9.64 3.56
CA GLU A 289 24.98 8.29 3.64
C GLU A 289 24.82 7.52 2.32
N PHE A 290 23.67 7.67 1.65
CA PHE A 290 23.39 7.02 0.36
C PHE A 290 24.43 7.37 -0.70
N PHE A 291 24.80 8.66 -0.82
CA PHE A 291 25.82 9.10 -1.77
C PHE A 291 27.24 8.82 -1.27
N ASP A 292 27.52 8.99 0.02
CA ASP A 292 28.86 8.77 0.58
C ASP A 292 29.29 7.32 0.37
N ILE A 293 28.43 6.35 0.69
CA ILE A 293 28.75 4.92 0.53
C ILE A 293 29.00 4.59 -0.94
N ALA A 294 28.09 5.01 -1.84
CA ALA A 294 28.19 4.70 -3.25
C ALA A 294 29.43 5.31 -3.91
N HIS A 295 29.74 6.57 -3.58
CA HIS A 295 30.96 7.25 -4.02
C HIS A 295 32.21 6.51 -3.57
N CYS A 296 32.26 6.14 -2.29
CA CYS A 296 33.41 5.44 -1.72
C CYS A 296 33.63 4.07 -2.37
N LEU A 297 32.56 3.31 -2.61
CA LEU A 297 32.62 2.02 -3.30
C LEU A 297 33.14 2.18 -4.74
N ALA A 298 32.72 3.23 -5.44
CA ALA A 298 33.13 3.47 -6.82
C ALA A 298 34.61 3.90 -6.94
N VAL A 299 35.11 4.66 -5.98
CA VAL A 299 36.50 5.17 -5.93
C VAL A 299 37.48 4.11 -5.43
N SER A 300 37.15 3.44 -4.32
CA SER A 300 38.12 2.64 -3.55
C SER A 300 37.86 1.13 -3.59
N GLY A 301 36.65 0.70 -3.94
CA GLY A 301 36.23 -0.71 -3.81
C GLY A 301 35.98 -1.14 -2.37
N ILE A 302 35.88 -2.46 -2.15
CA ILE A 302 35.69 -3.07 -0.82
C ILE A 302 37.07 -3.43 -0.25
N PRO A 303 37.37 -3.09 1.01
CA PRO A 303 38.66 -3.43 1.64
C PRO A 303 38.85 -4.94 1.80
N ASP A 304 40.12 -5.37 1.88
CA ASP A 304 40.50 -6.79 2.01
C ASP A 304 39.96 -7.47 3.28
N ASN A 305 39.75 -6.72 4.36
CA ASN A 305 39.20 -7.22 5.63
C ASN A 305 38.48 -6.11 6.41
N THR A 306 37.84 -6.48 7.53
CA THR A 306 36.99 -5.58 8.33
C THR A 306 37.69 -4.84 9.46
N ARG A 307 39.00 -5.03 9.66
CA ARG A 307 39.76 -4.38 10.74
C ARG A 307 40.06 -2.93 10.38
N VAL A 308 39.73 -2.02 11.29
CA VAL A 308 39.83 -0.57 11.09
C VAL A 308 40.90 0.01 12.01
N GLY A 309 41.90 0.65 11.39
CA GLY A 309 42.86 1.48 12.11
C GLY A 309 42.31 2.90 12.23
N LEU A 310 42.32 3.46 13.45
CA LEU A 310 41.99 4.85 13.70
C LEU A 310 43.26 5.61 14.10
N LEU A 311 43.66 6.60 13.30
CA LEU A 311 44.84 7.44 13.53
C LEU A 311 44.37 8.90 13.68
N THR A 312 44.86 9.60 14.70
CA THR A 312 44.41 10.96 15.00
C THR A 312 45.55 11.84 15.50
N VAL A 313 45.39 13.15 15.30
CA VAL A 313 46.21 14.21 15.90
C VAL A 313 45.54 14.85 17.14
N SER A 314 44.37 14.35 17.51
CA SER A 314 43.54 14.83 18.62
C SER A 314 42.92 13.66 19.37
N GLY A 315 43.31 13.47 20.64
CA GLY A 315 42.76 12.44 21.51
C GLY A 315 41.24 12.55 21.69
N GLY A 316 40.69 13.76 21.77
CA GLY A 316 39.25 13.97 21.90
C GLY A 316 38.45 13.44 20.70
N VAL A 317 38.93 13.71 19.48
CA VAL A 317 38.31 13.16 18.26
C VAL A 317 38.60 11.68 18.11
N GLY A 318 39.76 11.20 18.59
CA GLY A 318 40.05 9.77 18.72
C GLY A 318 38.97 9.03 19.49
N VAL A 319 38.61 9.53 20.68
CA VAL A 319 37.51 8.96 21.49
C VAL A 319 36.20 8.95 20.73
N MET A 320 35.82 10.05 20.07
CA MET A 320 34.60 10.10 19.25
C MET A 320 34.61 9.05 18.13
N MET A 321 35.74 8.88 17.43
CA MET A 321 35.87 7.84 16.41
C MET A 321 35.74 6.43 16.98
N ALA A 322 36.30 6.17 18.15
CA ALA A 322 36.16 4.88 18.82
C ALA A 322 34.71 4.61 19.24
N ASP A 323 34.02 5.59 19.81
CA ASP A 323 32.61 5.47 20.22
C ASP A 323 31.69 5.21 19.03
N ASP A 324 31.88 5.93 17.92
CA ASP A 324 31.10 5.75 16.70
C ASP A 324 31.43 4.41 16.01
N ALA A 325 32.70 3.98 16.00
CA ALA A 325 33.10 2.69 15.46
C ALA A 325 32.52 1.52 16.28
N ALA A 326 32.54 1.62 17.61
CA ALA A 326 31.93 0.64 18.50
C ALA A 326 30.41 0.56 18.30
N ARG A 327 29.73 1.71 18.18
CA ARG A 327 28.29 1.77 17.88
C ARG A 327 27.95 1.14 16.52
N ALA A 328 28.85 1.29 15.55
CA ALA A 328 28.72 0.69 14.22
C ALA A 328 29.14 -0.80 14.15
N GLY A 329 29.62 -1.38 15.25
CA GLY A 329 30.08 -2.78 15.30
C GLY A 329 31.34 -3.05 14.47
N LEU A 330 32.20 -2.04 14.29
CA LEU A 330 33.48 -2.17 13.60
C LEU A 330 34.54 -2.81 14.48
N ASP A 331 35.44 -3.57 13.85
CA ASP A 331 36.59 -4.17 14.53
C ASP A 331 37.72 -3.15 14.65
N VAL A 332 37.83 -2.53 15.83
CA VAL A 332 38.88 -1.58 16.23
C VAL A 332 39.81 -2.21 17.28
N ALA A 333 40.20 -3.47 17.08
CA ALA A 333 41.09 -4.19 17.99
C ALA A 333 42.38 -3.41 18.32
N GLU A 334 42.91 -3.66 19.51
CA GLU A 334 44.15 -3.06 20.00
C GLU A 334 45.33 -3.38 19.07
N LEU A 335 46.21 -2.40 18.85
CA LEU A 335 47.45 -2.62 18.10
C LEU A 335 48.35 -3.66 18.79
N PRO A 336 48.98 -4.58 18.03
CA PRO A 336 50.02 -5.45 18.55
C PRO A 336 51.17 -4.67 19.20
N ALA A 337 51.77 -5.23 20.27
CA ALA A 337 52.85 -4.57 21.03
C ALA A 337 54.01 -4.08 20.14
N ALA A 338 54.41 -4.85 19.13
CA ALA A 338 55.46 -4.46 18.19
C ALA A 338 55.13 -3.16 17.42
N ALA A 339 53.88 -2.99 16.99
CA ALA A 339 53.43 -1.76 16.33
C ALA A 339 53.45 -0.57 17.30
N GLN A 340 53.03 -0.80 18.55
CA GLN A 340 53.06 0.21 19.60
C GLN A 340 54.49 0.68 19.92
N GLU A 341 55.46 -0.24 19.96
CA GLU A 341 56.87 0.06 20.19
C GLU A 341 57.48 0.91 19.06
N ILE A 342 57.19 0.57 17.79
CA ILE A 342 57.64 1.36 16.62
C ILE A 342 57.13 2.80 16.71
N ILE A 343 55.86 3.00 17.07
CA ILE A 343 55.26 4.33 17.19
C ILE A 343 55.88 5.10 18.37
N ARG A 344 55.98 4.49 19.57
CA ARG A 344 56.57 5.15 20.75
C ARG A 344 58.02 5.54 20.58
N ALA A 345 58.79 4.77 19.80
CA ALA A 345 60.19 5.10 19.51
C ALA A 345 60.36 6.44 18.79
N ARG A 346 59.33 6.87 18.03
CA ARG A 346 59.32 8.13 17.26
C ARG A 346 58.46 9.21 17.91
N VAL A 347 57.39 8.81 18.60
CA VAL A 347 56.49 9.71 19.35
C VAL A 347 56.33 9.20 20.79
N PRO A 348 57.25 9.52 21.71
CA PRO A 348 57.28 8.93 23.07
C PRO A 348 56.00 9.14 23.89
N PHE A 349 55.26 10.21 23.61
CA PHE A 349 54.02 10.59 24.29
C PHE A 349 52.74 10.23 23.51
N ALA A 350 52.85 9.48 22.41
CA ALA A 350 51.68 9.01 21.68
C ALA A 350 50.85 8.03 22.51
N ALA A 351 49.52 8.14 22.40
CA ALA A 351 48.65 7.02 22.75
C ALA A 351 48.71 6.03 21.59
N THR A 352 49.26 4.84 21.82
CA THR A 352 49.52 3.86 20.75
C THR A 352 48.54 2.70 20.73
N GLN A 353 47.46 2.77 21.52
CA GLN A 353 46.33 1.87 21.37
C GLN A 353 45.52 2.27 20.12
N ASN A 354 44.54 1.47 19.70
CA ASN A 354 43.62 1.89 18.63
C ASN A 354 42.44 2.62 19.32
N PRO A 355 42.20 3.93 19.10
CA PRO A 355 42.85 4.85 18.16
C PRO A 355 44.25 5.34 18.56
N VAL A 356 45.15 5.45 17.59
CA VAL A 356 46.50 5.97 17.78
C VAL A 356 46.46 7.49 17.74
N ASP A 357 46.86 8.16 18.84
CA ASP A 357 47.00 9.62 18.92
C ASP A 357 48.48 10.01 18.90
N ILE A 358 48.92 10.61 17.79
CA ILE A 358 50.29 11.13 17.64
C ILE A 358 50.42 12.61 18.02
N THR A 359 49.35 13.22 18.52
CA THR A 359 49.26 14.63 18.95
C THR A 359 49.55 15.65 17.83
N GLY A 360 49.53 16.94 18.17
CA GLY A 360 49.82 18.02 17.23
C GLY A 360 51.28 18.14 16.76
N GLN A 361 52.23 17.34 17.29
CA GLN A 361 53.65 17.39 16.91
C GLN A 361 53.87 17.15 15.41
N VAL A 362 52.95 16.43 14.76
CA VAL A 362 52.91 16.23 13.30
C VAL A 362 52.95 17.53 12.49
N THR A 363 52.58 18.68 13.07
CA THR A 363 52.67 19.99 12.42
C THR A 363 54.12 20.42 12.20
N ALA A 364 55.01 20.07 13.15
CA ALA A 364 56.44 20.36 13.07
C ALA A 364 57.20 19.22 12.36
N GLU A 365 56.74 17.97 12.51
CA GLU A 365 57.38 16.78 11.96
C GLU A 365 56.36 15.89 11.22
N PRO A 366 56.01 16.22 9.96
CA PRO A 366 54.97 15.51 9.22
C PRO A 366 55.27 14.03 8.95
N GLU A 367 56.55 13.64 8.93
CA GLU A 367 57.00 12.25 8.75
C GLU A 367 56.51 11.29 9.85
N LEU A 368 56.12 11.82 11.01
CA LEU A 368 55.54 11.04 12.11
C LEU A 368 54.21 10.40 11.70
N LEU A 369 53.43 11.08 10.86
CA LEU A 369 52.14 10.59 10.36
C LEU A 369 52.31 9.37 9.47
N GLU A 370 53.26 9.43 8.54
CA GLU A 370 53.58 8.32 7.65
C GLU A 370 54.11 7.12 8.43
N THR A 371 54.98 7.36 9.41
CA THR A 371 55.53 6.30 10.26
C THR A 371 54.43 5.55 11.02
N ALA A 372 53.51 6.28 11.66
CA ALA A 372 52.40 5.67 12.38
C ALA A 372 51.44 4.93 11.45
N ALA A 373 51.07 5.53 10.31
CA ALA A 373 50.20 4.90 9.32
C ALA A 373 50.78 3.58 8.78
N ARG A 374 52.09 3.56 8.46
CA ARG A 374 52.77 2.34 7.99
C ARG A 374 52.85 1.26 9.06
N ALA A 375 53.13 1.61 10.31
CA ALA A 375 53.13 0.65 11.42
C ALA A 375 51.74 0.00 11.59
N MET A 376 50.66 0.78 11.48
CA MET A 376 49.28 0.29 11.53
C MET A 376 48.90 -0.58 10.32
N LEU A 377 49.40 -0.28 9.13
CA LEU A 377 49.05 -1.05 7.93
C LEU A 377 49.86 -2.36 7.82
N ASN A 378 51.13 -2.37 8.24
CA ASN A 378 52.01 -3.54 8.18
C ASN A 378 51.72 -4.53 9.31
N GLU A 379 51.87 -4.11 10.57
CA GLU A 379 52.01 -5.03 11.70
C GLU A 379 50.66 -5.55 12.21
N SER A 380 49.61 -4.72 12.15
CA SER A 380 48.25 -5.11 12.53
C SER A 380 47.41 -5.61 11.36
N GLY A 381 47.83 -5.36 10.11
CA GLY A 381 47.16 -5.83 8.91
C GLY A 381 45.74 -5.27 8.72
N HIS A 382 45.48 -4.04 9.20
CA HIS A 382 44.19 -3.35 9.05
C HIS A 382 43.76 -3.26 7.58
N GLY A 383 42.51 -3.61 7.27
CA GLY A 383 41.93 -3.46 5.93
C GLY A 383 41.68 -2.01 5.55
N SER A 384 41.43 -1.17 6.55
CA SER A 384 41.13 0.25 6.39
C SER A 384 41.89 1.10 7.41
N LEU A 385 42.26 2.32 7.03
CA LEU A 385 42.84 3.33 7.93
C LEU A 385 42.10 4.65 7.79
N LEU A 386 41.51 5.13 8.87
CA LEU A 386 40.91 6.46 8.98
C LEU A 386 41.86 7.39 9.74
N VAL A 387 42.27 8.47 9.09
CA VAL A 387 43.25 9.43 9.62
C VAL A 387 42.59 10.79 9.84
N PHE A 388 42.41 11.21 11.09
CA PHE A 388 41.93 12.54 11.43
C PHE A 388 43.09 13.54 11.55
N LEU A 389 43.05 14.60 10.73
CA LEU A 389 44.10 15.63 10.62
C LEU A 389 43.61 17.05 10.94
N ALA A 390 42.43 17.20 11.55
CA ALA A 390 41.85 18.50 11.87
C ALA A 390 41.80 19.46 10.65
N ALA A 391 42.51 20.59 10.71
CA ALA A 391 42.53 21.61 9.65
C ALA A 391 43.74 21.50 8.70
N PHE A 392 44.48 20.38 8.70
CA PHE A 392 45.69 20.20 7.87
C PHE A 392 45.43 20.47 6.38
N GLY A 393 44.32 20.01 5.82
CA GLY A 393 43.97 20.26 4.41
C GLY A 393 43.65 21.72 4.06
N GLY A 394 43.71 22.65 5.02
CA GLY A 394 43.36 24.06 4.83
C GLY A 394 44.48 24.96 4.29
N THR A 395 45.72 24.47 4.14
CA THR A 395 46.84 25.27 3.59
C THR A 395 47.60 24.54 2.48
N PRO A 396 48.11 25.22 1.44
CA PRO A 396 48.78 24.56 0.31
C PRO A 396 49.97 23.65 0.69
N ALA A 397 50.77 24.06 1.67
CA ALA A 397 51.92 23.27 2.14
C ALA A 397 51.48 21.94 2.78
N MET A 398 50.45 21.98 3.63
CA MET A 398 49.92 20.78 4.28
C MET A 398 49.10 19.92 3.32
N GLN A 399 48.41 20.53 2.35
CA GLN A 399 47.76 19.82 1.25
C GLN A 399 48.76 18.99 0.43
N GLU A 400 49.96 19.52 0.16
CA GLU A 400 51.03 18.79 -0.53
C GLU A 400 51.53 17.58 0.26
N ILE A 401 51.77 17.76 1.56
CA ILE A 401 52.16 16.68 2.48
C ILE A 401 51.09 15.58 2.48
N GLN A 402 49.81 15.95 2.61
CA GLN A 402 48.71 15.00 2.61
C GLN A 402 48.61 14.24 1.28
N ARG A 403 48.78 14.91 0.14
CA ARG A 403 48.79 14.25 -1.18
C ARG A 403 49.93 13.26 -1.31
N ASN A 404 51.14 13.64 -0.86
CA ASN A 404 52.29 12.74 -0.89
C ASN A 404 52.04 11.51 -0.02
N LEU A 405 51.55 11.70 1.20
CA LEU A 405 51.17 10.60 2.09
C LEU A 405 50.13 9.67 1.45
N ALA A 406 49.05 10.23 0.90
CA ALA A 406 47.99 9.46 0.26
C ALA A 406 48.52 8.64 -0.93
N ARG A 407 49.32 9.27 -1.81
CA ARG A 407 49.98 8.61 -2.94
C ARG A 407 50.88 7.47 -2.48
N ASP A 408 51.75 7.73 -1.51
CA ASP A 408 52.78 6.79 -1.09
C ASP A 408 52.17 5.61 -0.32
N LEU A 409 51.20 5.85 0.56
CA LEU A 409 50.44 4.77 1.20
C LEU A 409 49.62 3.97 0.19
N ARG A 410 48.94 4.61 -0.77
CA ARG A 410 48.19 3.84 -1.77
C ARG A 410 49.10 2.97 -2.64
N ARG A 411 50.24 3.50 -3.08
CA ARG A 411 51.23 2.76 -3.87
C ARG A 411 51.69 1.51 -3.14
N ASP A 412 51.99 1.65 -1.85
CA ASP A 412 52.57 0.57 -1.05
C ASP A 412 51.50 -0.40 -0.51
N TYR A 413 50.24 0.06 -0.41
CA TYR A 413 49.11 -0.69 0.14
C TYR A 413 47.85 -0.66 -0.76
N PRO A 414 47.92 -1.19 -2.01
CA PRO A 414 46.85 -1.06 -3.00
C PRO A 414 45.55 -1.82 -2.67
N GLY A 415 45.57 -2.76 -1.71
CA GLY A 415 44.37 -3.45 -1.20
C GLY A 415 43.69 -2.77 0.01
N ARG A 416 44.27 -1.67 0.51
CA ARG A 416 43.81 -1.01 1.75
C ARG A 416 43.00 0.23 1.46
N LEU A 417 41.95 0.42 2.24
CA LEU A 417 41.09 1.60 2.18
C LEU A 417 41.67 2.73 3.03
N LEU A 418 42.01 3.86 2.40
CA LEU A 418 42.60 5.00 3.08
C LEU A 418 41.61 6.17 3.07
N MET A 419 41.26 6.63 4.27
CA MET A 419 40.33 7.74 4.49
C MET A 419 41.00 8.82 5.32
N PHE A 420 40.84 10.07 4.90
CA PHE A 420 41.29 11.24 5.64
C PHE A 420 40.08 12.02 6.14
N SER A 421 40.07 12.35 7.43
CA SER A 421 39.15 13.33 7.97
C SER A 421 39.88 14.65 8.19
N THR A 422 39.61 15.63 7.32
CA THR A 422 40.22 16.96 7.34
C THR A 422 39.32 17.99 6.67
N LEU A 423 39.48 19.26 7.05
CA LEU A 423 38.97 20.36 6.24
C LEU A 423 39.82 20.47 4.97
N ALA A 424 39.21 20.27 3.79
CA ALA A 424 39.87 20.33 2.49
C ALA A 424 38.92 20.97 1.46
N ASP A 425 39.46 21.81 0.58
CA ASP A 425 38.73 22.31 -0.58
C ASP A 425 38.50 21.21 -1.64
N THR A 426 37.64 21.47 -2.61
CA THR A 426 37.28 20.50 -3.66
C THR A 426 38.48 20.03 -4.48
N ALA A 427 39.45 20.90 -4.76
CA ALA A 427 40.63 20.55 -5.55
C ALA A 427 41.51 19.55 -4.79
N GLN A 428 41.69 19.76 -3.48
CA GLN A 428 42.40 18.83 -2.63
C GLN A 428 41.66 17.50 -2.51
N GLN A 429 40.34 17.50 -2.31
CA GLN A 429 39.53 16.27 -2.25
C GLN A 429 39.72 15.43 -3.52
N GLN A 430 39.55 16.04 -4.69
CA GLN A 430 39.73 15.38 -5.99
C GLN A 430 41.15 14.83 -6.19
N SER A 431 42.17 15.53 -5.68
CA SER A 431 43.55 15.07 -5.78
C SER A 431 43.84 13.82 -4.95
N LEU A 432 43.18 13.66 -3.80
CA LEU A 432 43.28 12.47 -2.96
C LEU A 432 42.50 11.30 -3.59
N GLU A 433 41.32 11.60 -4.14
CA GLU A 433 40.49 10.62 -4.86
C GLU A 433 41.15 10.09 -6.13
N ALA A 434 41.99 10.88 -6.80
CA ALA A 434 42.80 10.42 -7.92
C ALA A 434 43.78 9.30 -7.53
N PHE A 435 44.16 9.21 -6.24
CA PHE A 435 44.91 8.09 -5.68
C PHE A 435 44.00 6.99 -5.11
N GLY A 436 42.68 7.08 -5.24
CA GLY A 436 41.74 6.15 -4.61
C GLY A 436 41.61 6.31 -3.09
N CYS A 437 42.03 7.45 -2.53
CA CYS A 437 41.84 7.81 -1.13
C CYS A 437 40.63 8.71 -0.96
N LEU A 438 39.93 8.63 0.17
CA LEU A 438 38.70 9.38 0.41
C LEU A 438 38.93 10.49 1.43
N CYS A 439 38.16 11.57 1.33
CA CYS A 439 38.28 12.73 2.21
C CYS A 439 36.91 13.13 2.78
N PHE A 440 36.84 13.31 4.10
CA PHE A 440 35.65 13.71 4.82
C PHE A 440 35.94 14.89 5.74
N SER A 441 35.00 15.82 5.89
CA SER A 441 35.14 16.87 6.91
C SER A 441 34.80 16.37 8.32
N ASP A 442 33.96 15.34 8.41
CA ASP A 442 33.47 14.75 9.66
C ASP A 442 33.86 13.25 9.71
N PRO A 443 34.61 12.80 10.72
CA PRO A 443 35.01 11.40 10.83
C PRO A 443 33.83 10.45 11.08
N ALA A 444 32.72 10.91 11.66
CA ALA A 444 31.54 10.08 11.89
C ALA A 444 30.90 9.61 10.57
N ARG A 445 30.97 10.44 9.51
CA ARG A 445 30.57 10.06 8.15
C ARG A 445 31.46 8.95 7.59
N ALA A 446 32.77 9.07 7.76
CA ALA A 446 33.72 8.07 7.30
C ALA A 446 33.49 6.71 8.01
N ILE A 447 33.16 6.74 9.30
CA ILE A 447 32.82 5.54 10.08
C ILE A 447 31.54 4.86 9.56
N ARG A 448 30.50 5.62 9.21
CA ARG A 448 29.28 5.05 8.58
C ARG A 448 29.60 4.35 7.27
N VAL A 449 30.47 4.93 6.44
CA VAL A 449 30.94 4.29 5.20
C VAL A 449 31.73 3.02 5.52
N LEU A 450 32.64 3.05 6.50
CA LEU A 450 33.39 1.87 6.92
C LEU A 450 32.47 0.73 7.40
N ALA A 451 31.36 1.05 8.09
CA ALA A 451 30.36 0.07 8.50
C ALA A 451 29.72 -0.63 7.30
N ALA A 452 29.31 0.13 6.28
CA ALA A 452 28.77 -0.42 5.05
C ALA A 452 29.80 -1.27 4.28
N MET A 453 31.05 -0.82 4.20
CA MET A 453 32.16 -1.57 3.59
C MET A 453 32.42 -2.90 4.30
N ALA A 454 32.44 -2.88 5.63
CA ALA A 454 32.60 -4.08 6.44
C ALA A 454 31.41 -5.05 6.25
N PHE A 455 30.20 -4.54 6.10
CA PHE A 455 29.04 -5.34 5.75
C PHE A 455 29.21 -6.04 4.39
N PHE A 456 29.57 -5.30 3.34
CA PHE A 456 29.77 -5.91 2.02
C PHE A 456 30.92 -6.93 2.00
N ARG A 457 32.01 -6.67 2.75
CA ARG A 457 33.12 -7.63 2.94
C ARG A 457 32.65 -8.93 3.58
N LYS A 458 31.89 -8.85 4.69
CA LYS A 458 31.31 -10.02 5.37
C LYS A 458 30.34 -10.78 4.48
N GLN A 459 29.54 -10.08 3.69
CA GLN A 459 28.63 -10.73 2.74
C GLN A 459 29.40 -11.46 1.64
N ALA A 460 30.46 -10.88 1.10
CA ALA A 460 31.28 -11.54 0.08
C ALA A 460 31.99 -12.82 0.58
N GLU A 461 32.14 -12.99 1.89
CA GLU A 461 32.71 -14.20 2.52
C GLU A 461 31.67 -15.27 2.81
N ARG A 462 30.38 -14.90 2.82
CA ARG A 462 29.31 -15.88 3.03
C ARG A 462 29.23 -16.81 1.83
N PRO A 463 29.25 -18.13 2.05
CA PRO A 463 28.96 -19.08 0.97
C PRO A 463 27.58 -18.75 0.41
N ALA A 464 27.43 -18.79 -0.92
CA ALA A 464 26.11 -18.75 -1.53
C ALA A 464 25.25 -19.84 -0.90
N ALA A 465 24.14 -19.46 -0.27
CA ALA A 465 23.23 -20.42 0.35
C ALA A 465 22.81 -21.45 -0.69
N ALA A 466 22.97 -22.74 -0.37
CA ALA A 466 22.45 -23.79 -1.21
C ALA A 466 20.93 -23.58 -1.33
N LEU A 467 20.42 -23.53 -2.57
CA LEU A 467 18.98 -23.60 -2.80
C LEU A 467 18.53 -24.97 -2.32
N ASP A 468 17.99 -25.05 -1.10
CA ASP A 468 17.32 -26.25 -0.62
C ASP A 468 16.24 -26.65 -1.64
N ALA A 469 16.07 -27.96 -1.85
CA ALA A 469 14.99 -28.49 -2.66
C ALA A 469 13.64 -27.91 -2.19
N ALA A 470 12.74 -27.63 -3.13
CA ALA A 470 11.41 -27.12 -2.79
C ALA A 470 10.77 -28.05 -1.74
N PRO A 471 10.29 -27.51 -0.61
CA PRO A 471 9.76 -28.34 0.45
C PRO A 471 8.53 -29.11 -0.02
N GLU A 472 8.36 -30.32 0.50
CA GLU A 472 7.17 -31.15 0.26
C GLU A 472 5.94 -30.43 0.82
N VAL A 473 4.86 -30.33 0.04
CA VAL A 473 3.69 -29.53 0.39
C VAL A 473 2.95 -30.17 1.57
N VAL A 474 2.72 -29.41 2.64
CA VAL A 474 1.92 -29.83 3.79
C VAL A 474 0.49 -29.33 3.61
N ALA A 475 -0.47 -30.26 3.58
CA ALA A 475 -1.88 -29.92 3.54
C ALA A 475 -2.36 -29.46 4.93
N LEU A 476 -2.76 -28.19 5.03
CA LEU A 476 -3.47 -27.66 6.20
C LEU A 476 -4.97 -27.84 6.01
N ARG A 477 -5.70 -28.18 7.07
CA ARG A 477 -7.17 -28.28 7.06
C ARG A 477 -7.79 -26.87 7.07
N PRO A 478 -8.98 -26.68 6.49
CA PRO A 478 -9.63 -25.38 6.44
C PRO A 478 -10.25 -24.94 7.78
N GLU A 479 -10.54 -25.87 8.69
CA GLU A 479 -11.12 -25.56 10.00
C GLU A 479 -10.08 -24.98 10.97
N PRO A 480 -10.50 -24.08 11.88
CA PRO A 480 -9.65 -23.56 12.94
C PRO A 480 -8.91 -24.66 13.72
N TYR A 481 -7.67 -24.38 14.10
CA TYR A 481 -6.86 -25.27 14.92
C TYR A 481 -7.00 -24.91 16.39
N ASN A 482 -7.38 -25.87 17.22
CA ASN A 482 -7.15 -25.73 18.66
C ASN A 482 -5.68 -26.03 18.98
N GLU A 483 -5.26 -25.68 20.19
CA GLU A 483 -3.86 -25.79 20.66
C GLU A 483 -3.29 -27.20 20.50
N ALA A 484 -4.07 -28.23 20.84
CA ALA A 484 -3.62 -29.63 20.70
C ALA A 484 -3.40 -30.01 19.23
N ASP A 485 -4.31 -29.62 18.33
CA ASP A 485 -4.17 -29.87 16.89
C ASP A 485 -2.96 -29.13 16.30
N ALA A 486 -2.73 -27.88 16.71
CA ALA A 486 -1.55 -27.12 16.29
C ALA A 486 -0.25 -27.80 16.74
N LEU A 487 -0.15 -28.24 18.00
CA LEU A 487 1.02 -28.97 18.52
C LEU A 487 1.24 -30.30 17.80
N ASP A 488 0.17 -31.01 17.42
CA ASP A 488 0.27 -32.27 16.67
C ASP A 488 0.81 -32.06 15.24
N VAL A 489 0.34 -31.02 14.54
CA VAL A 489 0.85 -30.65 13.21
C VAL A 489 2.35 -30.33 13.27
N LEU A 490 2.76 -29.51 14.24
CA LEU A 490 4.16 -29.10 14.38
C LEU A 490 5.06 -30.27 14.78
N ARG A 491 4.57 -31.16 15.65
CA ARG A 491 5.27 -32.42 16.01
C ARG A 491 5.46 -33.31 14.78
N GLY A 492 4.45 -33.42 13.91
CA GLY A 492 4.53 -34.14 12.63
C GLY A 492 5.63 -33.60 11.70
N PHE A 493 5.96 -32.31 11.81
CA PHE A 493 7.06 -31.68 11.07
C PHE A 493 8.41 -31.71 11.83
N GLY A 494 8.46 -32.44 12.95
CA GLY A 494 9.65 -32.61 13.78
C GLY A 494 10.02 -31.39 14.62
N ILE A 495 9.11 -30.44 14.83
CA ILE A 495 9.26 -29.38 15.83
C ILE A 495 8.93 -29.99 17.20
N PRO A 496 9.85 -29.95 18.18
CA PRO A 496 9.59 -30.52 19.49
C PRO A 496 8.44 -29.81 20.21
N THR A 497 7.45 -30.57 20.66
CA THR A 497 6.29 -30.06 21.41
C THR A 497 6.11 -30.85 22.70
N VAL A 498 5.52 -30.22 23.71
CA VAL A 498 5.14 -30.90 24.95
C VAL A 498 4.14 -32.03 24.67
N SER A 499 4.22 -33.11 25.46
CA SER A 499 3.21 -34.18 25.41
C SER A 499 1.92 -33.71 26.07
N VAL A 500 0.80 -33.82 25.37
CA VAL A 500 -0.50 -33.33 25.85
C VAL A 500 -1.53 -34.45 25.85
N HIS A 501 -2.49 -34.38 26.77
CA HIS A 501 -3.67 -35.24 26.81
C HIS A 501 -4.93 -34.40 26.62
N ARG A 502 -5.83 -34.83 25.72
CA ARG A 502 -7.09 -34.14 25.43
C ARG A 502 -8.18 -34.77 26.30
N ALA A 503 -8.57 -34.08 27.38
CA ALA A 503 -9.57 -34.57 28.30
C ALA A 503 -10.97 -34.06 27.95
N SER A 504 -11.90 -34.96 27.62
CA SER A 504 -13.30 -34.61 27.33
C SER A 504 -14.22 -34.63 28.55
N SER A 505 -13.68 -35.07 29.70
CA SER A 505 -14.43 -35.16 30.97
C SER A 505 -13.50 -35.00 32.18
N ARG A 506 -14.11 -34.79 33.35
CA ARG A 506 -13.42 -34.72 34.64
C ARG A 506 -12.57 -35.97 34.91
N ASP A 507 -13.15 -37.16 34.76
CA ASP A 507 -12.45 -38.42 35.05
C ASP A 507 -11.30 -38.68 34.05
N ASP A 508 -11.50 -38.28 32.80
CA ASP A 508 -10.47 -38.34 31.75
C ASP A 508 -9.30 -37.38 32.05
N ALA A 509 -9.59 -36.16 32.54
CA ALA A 509 -8.56 -35.23 32.98
C ALA A 509 -7.73 -35.77 34.15
N MET A 510 -8.38 -36.43 35.12
CA MET A 510 -7.69 -37.09 36.23
C MET A 510 -6.80 -38.24 35.76
N ALA A 511 -7.28 -39.06 34.82
CA ALA A 511 -6.52 -40.17 34.25
C ALA A 511 -5.32 -39.67 33.43
N GLY A 512 -5.52 -38.69 32.56
CA GLY A 512 -4.47 -38.06 31.76
C GLY A 512 -3.39 -37.40 32.62
N ALA A 513 -3.78 -36.70 33.69
CA ALA A 513 -2.83 -36.10 34.63
C ALA A 513 -1.96 -37.16 35.35
N ARG A 514 -2.54 -38.29 35.75
CA ARG A 514 -1.78 -39.42 36.34
C ARG A 514 -0.78 -40.03 35.35
N GLN A 515 -1.17 -40.11 34.07
CA GLN A 515 -0.32 -40.67 33.03
C GLN A 515 0.86 -39.74 32.68
N LEU A 516 0.62 -38.44 32.60
CA LEU A 516 1.65 -37.44 32.27
C LEU A 516 2.60 -37.15 33.44
N GLY A 517 2.15 -37.37 34.67
CA GLY A 517 2.91 -37.11 35.90
C GLY A 517 2.77 -35.67 36.37
N PHE A 518 2.83 -35.48 37.70
CA PHE A 518 2.62 -34.18 38.35
C PHE A 518 3.93 -33.41 38.58
N PRO A 519 3.91 -32.05 38.59
CA PRO A 519 2.73 -31.21 38.41
C PRO A 519 2.33 -31.02 36.94
N VAL A 520 1.02 -30.86 36.70
CA VAL A 520 0.45 -30.58 35.36
C VAL A 520 -0.20 -29.19 35.29
N ALA A 521 -0.28 -28.66 34.07
CA ALA A 521 -1.13 -27.53 33.71
C ALA A 521 -2.38 -28.04 32.97
N MET A 522 -3.50 -27.38 33.20
CA MET A 522 -4.76 -27.64 32.51
C MET A 522 -5.28 -26.36 31.87
N LYS A 523 -5.58 -26.42 30.57
CA LYS A 523 -6.06 -25.29 29.77
C LYS A 523 -7.32 -25.67 29.02
N VAL A 524 -8.30 -24.79 28.89
CA VAL A 524 -9.47 -25.02 28.02
C VAL A 524 -9.01 -25.28 26.59
N LEU A 525 -9.55 -26.33 25.97
CA LEU A 525 -9.31 -26.66 24.57
C LEU A 525 -10.49 -26.15 23.74
N SER A 526 -10.23 -25.13 22.94
CA SER A 526 -11.19 -24.53 22.01
C SER A 526 -10.43 -23.77 20.93
N ALA A 527 -10.87 -23.87 19.68
CA ALA A 527 -10.31 -23.09 18.58
C ALA A 527 -10.83 -21.63 18.54
N GLY A 528 -11.92 -21.33 19.25
CA GLY A 528 -12.54 -19.99 19.29
C GLY A 528 -12.09 -19.11 20.46
N LEU A 529 -11.30 -19.64 21.39
CA LEU A 529 -10.88 -18.94 22.62
C LEU A 529 -9.36 -18.71 22.61
N MET A 530 -8.94 -17.52 22.17
CA MET A 530 -7.53 -17.12 22.08
C MET A 530 -6.97 -16.67 23.46
N HIS A 531 -7.70 -15.81 24.19
CA HIS A 531 -7.26 -15.28 25.51
C HIS A 531 -7.82 -16.09 26.69
N LYS A 532 -7.33 -17.33 26.83
CA LYS A 532 -7.87 -18.33 27.78
C LYS A 532 -7.64 -17.97 29.25
N SER A 533 -6.51 -17.34 29.58
CA SER A 533 -6.16 -16.98 30.95
C SER A 533 -7.12 -15.95 31.54
N ASP A 534 -7.55 -14.98 30.73
CA ASP A 534 -8.40 -13.85 31.16
C ASP A 534 -9.81 -14.30 31.55
N ILE A 535 -10.27 -15.42 30.99
CA ILE A 535 -11.56 -16.03 31.29
C ILE A 535 -11.48 -17.13 32.36
N GLY A 536 -10.33 -17.28 33.03
CA GLY A 536 -10.10 -18.36 34.01
C GLY A 536 -9.99 -19.75 33.39
N GLY A 537 -9.68 -19.83 32.10
CA GLY A 537 -9.56 -21.08 31.33
C GLY A 537 -8.22 -21.80 31.51
N VAL A 538 -7.34 -21.34 32.41
CA VAL A 538 -6.02 -21.93 32.66
C VAL A 538 -5.82 -22.14 34.16
N VAL A 539 -5.36 -23.33 34.55
CA VAL A 539 -4.98 -23.68 35.93
C VAL A 539 -3.60 -24.36 35.90
N LEU A 540 -2.65 -23.81 36.65
CA LEU A 540 -1.26 -24.29 36.72
C LEU A 540 -0.98 -25.02 38.04
N ASP A 541 0.18 -25.67 38.13
CA ASP A 541 0.72 -26.34 39.34
C ASP A 541 -0.23 -27.36 40.00
N ILE A 542 -0.98 -28.10 39.18
CA ILE A 542 -1.88 -29.15 39.67
C ILE A 542 -1.04 -30.34 40.13
N SER A 543 -1.14 -30.66 41.42
CA SER A 543 -0.19 -31.53 42.11
C SER A 543 -0.66 -32.98 42.31
N ASP A 544 -1.95 -33.25 42.10
CA ASP A 544 -2.54 -34.59 42.21
C ASP A 544 -3.82 -34.72 41.37
N ALA A 545 -4.37 -35.94 41.33
CA ALA A 545 -5.53 -36.25 40.49
C ALA A 545 -6.82 -35.56 40.98
N ASP A 546 -7.02 -35.41 42.29
CA ASP A 546 -8.24 -34.77 42.81
C ASP A 546 -8.23 -33.27 42.51
N ALA A 547 -7.07 -32.62 42.62
CA ALA A 547 -6.84 -31.27 42.17
C ALA A 547 -7.07 -31.09 40.66
N ALA A 548 -6.72 -32.09 39.84
CA ALA A 548 -6.99 -32.08 38.40
C ALA A 548 -8.50 -32.13 38.10
N GLY A 549 -9.25 -32.98 38.81
CA GLY A 549 -10.72 -33.02 38.71
C GLY A 549 -11.36 -31.68 39.09
N ALA A 550 -10.91 -31.07 40.20
CA ALA A 550 -11.38 -29.75 40.63
C ALA A 550 -10.99 -28.63 39.65
N ALA A 551 -9.81 -28.72 39.02
CA ALA A 551 -9.40 -27.79 37.98
C ALA A 551 -10.28 -27.89 36.72
N TYR A 552 -10.61 -29.10 36.28
CA TYR A 552 -11.54 -29.33 35.17
C TYR A 552 -12.88 -28.63 35.40
N ASP A 553 -13.50 -28.87 36.57
CA ASP A 553 -14.81 -28.31 36.90
C ASP A 553 -14.76 -26.77 36.95
N ARG A 554 -13.67 -26.19 37.50
CA ARG A 554 -13.46 -24.73 37.53
C ARG A 554 -13.32 -24.12 36.15
N ILE A 555 -12.49 -24.71 35.29
CA ILE A 555 -12.28 -24.25 33.91
C ILE A 555 -13.59 -24.26 33.14
N MET A 556 -14.33 -25.37 33.19
CA MET A 556 -15.60 -25.50 32.47
C MET A 556 -16.67 -24.54 32.99
N ALA A 557 -16.72 -24.28 34.30
CA ALA A 557 -17.64 -23.31 34.88
C ALA A 557 -17.30 -21.87 34.46
N ALA A 558 -16.02 -21.50 34.53
CA ALA A 558 -15.57 -20.16 34.17
C ALA A 558 -15.83 -19.84 32.68
N VAL A 559 -15.51 -20.78 31.80
CA VAL A 559 -15.71 -20.63 30.35
C VAL A 559 -17.20 -20.53 29.98
N ARG A 560 -18.08 -21.32 30.62
CA ARG A 560 -19.53 -21.22 30.39
C ARG A 560 -20.12 -19.86 30.74
N VAL A 561 -19.56 -19.17 31.73
CA VAL A 561 -19.99 -17.83 32.12
C VAL A 561 -19.43 -16.77 31.18
N ALA A 562 -18.13 -16.86 30.89
CA ALA A 562 -17.42 -15.84 30.11
C ALA A 562 -17.68 -15.94 28.60
N ALA A 563 -17.95 -17.13 28.08
CA ALA A 563 -18.12 -17.39 26.64
C ALA A 563 -19.18 -18.49 26.39
N PRO A 564 -20.48 -18.21 26.63
CA PRO A 564 -21.55 -19.22 26.57
C PRO A 564 -21.75 -19.83 25.18
N GLU A 565 -21.40 -19.11 24.12
CA GLU A 565 -21.53 -19.55 22.72
C GLU A 565 -20.25 -20.25 22.19
N ALA A 566 -19.19 -20.37 22.99
CA ALA A 566 -17.94 -20.96 22.53
C ALA A 566 -18.03 -22.48 22.41
N HIS A 567 -17.56 -23.04 21.29
CA HIS A 567 -17.40 -24.49 21.14
C HIS A 567 -16.19 -24.97 21.95
N ILE A 568 -16.42 -25.87 22.90
CA ILE A 568 -15.39 -26.41 23.80
C ILE A 568 -15.13 -27.87 23.50
N ASP A 569 -13.90 -28.18 23.07
CA ASP A 569 -13.45 -29.54 22.75
C ASP A 569 -13.07 -30.33 24.01
N GLY A 570 -12.89 -29.64 25.14
CA GLY A 570 -12.53 -30.21 26.44
C GLY A 570 -11.47 -29.40 27.16
N VAL A 571 -10.56 -30.08 27.85
CA VAL A 571 -9.41 -29.49 28.55
C VAL A 571 -8.13 -30.19 28.11
N LEU A 572 -7.13 -29.40 27.73
CA LEU A 572 -5.77 -29.84 27.46
C LEU A 572 -5.02 -30.01 28.78
N VAL A 573 -4.48 -31.20 29.03
CA VAL A 573 -3.61 -31.50 30.18
C VAL A 573 -2.17 -31.65 29.68
N ALA A 574 -1.22 -30.93 30.28
CA ALA A 574 0.20 -30.96 29.90
C ALA A 574 1.11 -30.96 31.15
N PRO A 575 2.27 -31.63 31.13
CA PRO A 575 3.24 -31.56 32.23
C PRO A 575 3.82 -30.15 32.35
N MET A 576 4.07 -29.70 33.58
CA MET A 576 4.77 -28.43 33.84
C MET A 576 6.26 -28.59 33.57
N VAL A 577 6.78 -27.86 32.57
CA VAL A 577 8.22 -27.77 32.31
C VAL A 577 8.82 -26.70 33.22
N ARG A 578 9.87 -27.06 33.98
CA ARG A 578 10.56 -26.16 34.92
C ARG A 578 12.01 -25.96 34.51
N GLY A 579 12.46 -24.71 34.54
CA GLY A 579 13.80 -24.32 34.11
C GLY A 579 13.92 -24.19 32.59
N GLY A 580 15.00 -23.53 32.14
CA GLY A 580 15.22 -23.18 30.74
C GLY A 580 14.99 -21.69 30.45
N VAL A 581 15.22 -21.30 29.20
CA VAL A 581 15.02 -19.93 28.71
C VAL A 581 13.78 -19.91 27.82
N GLU A 582 12.77 -19.14 28.20
CA GLU A 582 11.55 -19.00 27.41
C GLU A 582 11.78 -18.06 26.22
N CYS A 583 11.38 -18.50 25.04
CA CYS A 583 11.39 -17.75 23.79
C CYS A 583 9.98 -17.73 23.20
N ILE A 584 9.71 -16.75 22.35
CA ILE A 584 8.62 -16.82 21.37
C ILE A 584 9.24 -17.16 20.01
N LEU A 585 8.68 -18.14 19.32
CA LEU A 585 9.11 -18.54 17.98
C LEU A 585 7.88 -18.64 17.07
N GLY A 586 7.87 -17.88 15.99
CA GLY A 586 6.71 -17.88 15.10
C GLY A 586 7.06 -17.58 13.66
N VAL A 587 6.05 -17.71 12.80
CA VAL A 587 6.08 -17.27 11.41
C VAL A 587 4.81 -16.50 11.13
N ARG A 588 4.92 -15.38 10.43
CA ARG A 588 3.80 -14.63 9.87
C ARG A 588 4.02 -14.43 8.38
N ARG A 589 2.98 -14.54 7.57
CA ARG A 589 3.07 -14.31 6.12
C ARG A 589 2.86 -12.83 5.77
N ASP A 590 3.94 -12.16 5.37
CA ASP A 590 3.86 -10.86 4.71
C ASP A 590 3.21 -11.01 3.31
N PRO A 591 2.29 -10.11 2.92
CA PRO A 591 1.58 -10.21 1.65
C PRO A 591 2.48 -10.07 0.41
N VAL A 592 3.63 -9.40 0.52
CA VAL A 592 4.56 -9.12 -0.59
C VAL A 592 5.82 -9.97 -0.49
N LEU A 593 6.41 -10.06 0.71
CA LEU A 593 7.71 -10.68 0.96
C LEU A 593 7.61 -12.17 1.37
N GLY A 594 6.40 -12.67 1.65
CA GLY A 594 6.16 -14.06 1.98
C GLY A 594 6.39 -14.40 3.47
N PRO A 595 6.75 -15.64 3.82
CA PRO A 595 6.88 -16.06 5.21
C PRO A 595 8.05 -15.37 5.94
N VAL A 596 7.74 -14.73 7.06
CA VAL A 596 8.69 -14.06 7.95
C VAL A 596 8.76 -14.82 9.27
N VAL A 597 9.93 -15.38 9.57
CA VAL A 597 10.23 -16.04 10.84
C VAL A 597 10.57 -14.98 11.89
N MET A 598 10.00 -15.12 13.08
CA MET A 598 10.21 -14.27 14.24
C MET A 598 10.76 -15.11 15.40
N LEU A 599 11.80 -14.59 16.06
CA LEU A 599 12.28 -15.07 17.34
C LEU A 599 12.28 -13.90 18.34
N GLY A 600 11.84 -14.12 19.57
CA GLY A 600 11.92 -13.11 20.63
C GLY A 600 12.03 -13.72 22.02
N SER A 601 12.18 -12.88 23.04
CA SER A 601 12.11 -13.30 24.44
C SER A 601 10.68 -13.76 24.81
N GLY A 602 10.51 -14.93 25.42
CA GLY A 602 9.18 -15.46 25.78
C GLY A 602 8.53 -14.77 27.00
N GLY A 603 7.23 -15.01 27.17
CA GLY A 603 6.43 -14.52 28.29
C GLY A 603 5.98 -13.05 28.15
N VAL A 604 5.43 -12.48 29.23
CA VAL A 604 4.94 -11.06 29.30
C VAL A 604 6.00 -10.00 28.99
N ASN A 605 7.27 -10.38 28.89
CA ASN A 605 8.39 -9.47 28.69
C ASN A 605 8.56 -8.99 27.23
N VAL A 606 8.04 -9.71 26.23
CA VAL A 606 8.22 -9.35 24.81
C VAL A 606 7.49 -8.05 24.45
N GLU A 607 6.26 -7.87 24.96
CA GLU A 607 5.43 -6.67 24.72
C GLU A 607 6.05 -5.42 25.34
N LEU A 608 6.81 -5.58 26.44
CA LEU A 608 7.41 -4.48 27.18
C LEU A 608 8.80 -4.07 26.64
N MET A 609 9.59 -5.02 26.12
CA MET A 609 11.01 -4.79 25.78
C MET A 609 11.32 -4.72 24.27
N GLY A 610 10.40 -5.18 23.41
CA GLY A 610 10.62 -5.24 21.96
C GLY A 610 11.85 -6.07 21.56
N ASP A 611 12.17 -7.12 22.32
CA ASP A 611 13.34 -7.98 22.11
C ASP A 611 13.04 -9.07 21.07
N VAL A 612 13.11 -8.70 19.78
CA VAL A 612 12.72 -9.55 18.64
C VAL A 612 13.74 -9.49 17.51
N SER A 613 13.86 -10.60 16.77
CA SER A 613 14.64 -10.73 15.55
C SER A 613 13.81 -11.39 14.45
N PHE A 614 13.94 -10.91 13.21
CA PHE A 614 13.19 -11.38 12.05
C PHE A 614 14.11 -11.94 10.96
N ARG A 615 13.64 -12.95 10.21
CA ARG A 615 14.26 -13.46 8.97
C ARG A 615 13.20 -13.86 7.97
N LEU A 616 13.44 -13.64 6.67
CA LEU A 616 12.64 -14.26 5.62
C LEU A 616 12.98 -15.75 5.53
N ALA A 617 11.97 -16.57 5.25
CA ALA A 617 12.16 -17.99 4.97
C ALA A 617 12.73 -18.22 3.55
N PRO A 618 13.58 -19.24 3.34
CA PRO A 618 14.10 -20.19 4.33
C PRO A 618 15.20 -19.56 5.21
N VAL A 619 15.24 -19.99 6.48
CA VAL A 619 16.31 -19.64 7.43
C VAL A 619 17.31 -20.78 7.51
N ASP A 620 18.59 -20.46 7.32
CA ASP A 620 19.70 -21.42 7.49
C ASP A 620 20.23 -21.44 8.94
N HIS A 621 21.11 -22.40 9.23
CA HIS A 621 21.67 -22.58 10.58
C HIS A 621 22.46 -21.34 11.06
N GLY A 622 23.22 -20.70 10.17
CA GLY A 622 24.01 -19.51 10.52
C GLY A 622 23.10 -18.34 10.88
N GLN A 623 22.09 -18.10 10.04
CA GLN A 623 21.05 -17.08 10.27
C GLN A 623 20.27 -17.35 11.56
N ALA A 624 19.93 -18.61 11.86
CA ALA A 624 19.26 -18.96 13.11
C ALA A 624 20.11 -18.63 14.34
N ARG A 625 21.42 -18.93 14.31
CA ARG A 625 22.33 -18.53 15.41
C ARG A 625 22.49 -17.02 15.54
N GLU A 626 22.49 -16.28 14.42
CA GLU A 626 22.49 -14.82 14.44
C GLU A 626 21.21 -14.28 15.10
N MET A 627 20.03 -14.82 14.75
CA MET A 627 18.76 -14.42 15.40
C MET A 627 18.83 -14.59 16.93
N ILE A 628 19.40 -15.71 17.40
CA ILE A 628 19.54 -15.98 18.84
C ILE A 628 20.51 -14.99 19.51
N GLY A 629 21.63 -14.67 18.84
CA GLY A 629 22.64 -13.72 19.34
C GLY A 629 22.19 -12.25 19.31
N GLU A 630 21.21 -11.91 18.48
CA GLU A 630 20.63 -10.56 18.38
C GLU A 630 19.71 -10.21 19.55
N LEU A 631 19.23 -11.21 20.29
CA LEU A 631 18.35 -10.99 21.44
C LEU A 631 19.12 -10.34 22.60
N LYS A 632 18.49 -9.37 23.29
CA LYS A 632 18.98 -8.80 24.54
C LYS A 632 19.10 -9.87 25.63
N ILE A 633 18.25 -10.90 25.58
CA ILE A 633 18.34 -12.08 26.46
C ILE A 633 19.44 -13.08 26.09
N ALA A 634 20.22 -12.85 25.03
CA ALA A 634 21.26 -13.77 24.58
C ALA A 634 22.23 -14.27 25.69
N PRO A 635 22.64 -13.44 26.67
CA PRO A 635 23.47 -13.89 27.79
C PRO A 635 22.84 -15.01 28.64
N LEU A 636 21.51 -15.13 28.70
CA LEU A 636 20.82 -16.19 29.43
C LEU A 636 21.11 -17.57 28.82
N PHE A 637 21.29 -17.67 27.51
CA PHE A 637 21.65 -18.95 26.87
C PHE A 637 23.08 -19.40 27.23
N SER A 638 23.93 -18.48 27.70
CA SER A 638 25.34 -18.73 28.03
C SER A 638 25.59 -19.03 29.52
N GLY A 639 24.55 -19.25 30.33
CA GLY A 639 24.69 -19.63 31.74
C GLY A 639 24.84 -18.47 32.72
N PHE A 640 24.05 -17.40 32.51
CA PHE A 640 24.07 -16.20 33.36
C PHE A 640 23.88 -16.53 34.86
N ARG A 641 24.70 -15.92 35.72
CA ARG A 641 24.69 -16.11 37.20
C ARG A 641 24.75 -17.58 37.67
N GLY A 642 25.46 -18.44 36.94
CA GLY A 642 25.67 -19.84 37.32
C GLY A 642 24.50 -20.76 36.94
N ALA A 643 23.51 -20.26 36.17
CA ALA A 643 22.53 -21.12 35.53
C ALA A 643 23.22 -22.06 34.51
N PRO A 644 22.66 -23.25 34.23
CA PRO A 644 23.14 -24.10 33.15
C PRO A 644 23.10 -23.40 31.78
N MET A 645 24.05 -23.71 30.89
CA MET A 645 23.98 -23.27 29.50
C MET A 645 22.76 -23.87 28.79
N ALA A 646 22.07 -23.10 27.96
CA ALA A 646 20.92 -23.54 27.20
C ALA A 646 21.32 -24.30 25.93
N ASP A 647 20.42 -25.13 25.40
CA ASP A 647 20.60 -25.85 24.14
C ASP A 647 20.32 -24.97 22.91
N VAL A 648 21.27 -24.08 22.61
CA VAL A 648 21.18 -23.13 21.48
C VAL A 648 21.01 -23.85 20.12
N ASP A 649 21.57 -25.05 19.99
CA ASP A 649 21.51 -25.81 18.73
C ASP A 649 20.10 -26.35 18.51
N ALA A 650 19.43 -26.82 19.56
CA ALA A 650 18.03 -27.20 19.48
C ALA A 650 17.09 -26.03 19.14
N LEU A 651 17.37 -24.82 19.66
CA LEU A 651 16.62 -23.62 19.26
C LEU A 651 16.87 -23.26 17.78
N ALA A 652 18.12 -23.34 17.32
CA ALA A 652 18.46 -23.08 15.91
C ALA A 652 17.76 -24.08 14.97
N ASP A 653 17.74 -25.37 15.33
CA ASP A 653 17.02 -26.41 14.60
C ASP A 653 15.50 -26.15 14.56
N ALA A 654 14.91 -25.69 15.67
CA ALA A 654 13.49 -25.34 15.72
C ALA A 654 13.15 -24.15 14.80
N ILE A 655 14.01 -23.12 14.77
CA ILE A 655 13.89 -21.97 13.85
C ILE A 655 13.93 -22.42 12.39
N MET A 656 14.88 -23.28 12.03
CA MET A 656 14.99 -23.82 10.67
C MET A 656 13.77 -24.66 10.29
N ARG A 657 13.28 -25.50 11.21
CA ARG A 657 12.11 -26.37 10.98
C ARG A 657 10.83 -25.57 10.81
N ILE A 658 10.56 -24.57 11.65
CA ILE A 658 9.36 -23.72 11.52
C ILE A 658 9.42 -22.88 10.24
N SER A 659 10.61 -22.44 9.84
CA SER A 659 10.84 -21.76 8.56
C SER A 659 10.49 -22.66 7.36
N ARG A 660 10.99 -23.90 7.35
CA ARG A 660 10.67 -24.90 6.32
C ARG A 660 9.19 -25.29 6.32
N TYR A 661 8.59 -25.45 7.50
CA TYR A 661 7.16 -25.72 7.66
C TYR A 661 6.33 -24.63 6.98
N ALA A 662 6.66 -23.35 7.20
CA ALA A 662 5.93 -22.25 6.62
C ALA A 662 6.01 -22.18 5.09
N LEU A 663 7.14 -22.57 4.51
CA LEU A 663 7.27 -22.73 3.07
C LEU A 663 6.44 -23.91 2.56
N SER A 664 6.46 -25.03 3.29
CA SER A 664 5.72 -26.27 2.97
C SER A 664 4.20 -26.07 3.00
N ALA A 665 3.71 -25.29 3.97
CA ALA A 665 2.30 -24.99 4.15
C ALA A 665 1.74 -24.01 3.09
N GLY A 666 2.61 -23.38 2.29
CA GLY A 666 2.21 -22.52 1.19
C GLY A 666 1.41 -21.28 1.63
N SER A 667 0.59 -20.76 0.72
CA SER A 667 -0.20 -19.53 0.91
C SER A 667 -1.34 -19.67 1.93
N ARG A 668 -1.69 -20.91 2.32
CA ARG A 668 -2.71 -21.21 3.34
C ARG A 668 -2.27 -20.82 4.74
N LEU A 669 -0.98 -20.87 5.06
CA LEU A 669 -0.51 -20.43 6.37
C LEU A 669 -0.59 -18.91 6.47
N ASP A 670 -1.39 -18.41 7.41
CA ASP A 670 -1.37 -17.01 7.81
C ASP A 670 -0.24 -16.76 8.80
N SER A 671 -0.30 -17.49 9.91
CA SER A 671 0.68 -17.41 10.98
C SER A 671 0.74 -18.69 11.81
N VAL A 672 1.89 -18.92 12.43
CA VAL A 672 2.10 -19.91 13.48
C VAL A 672 2.93 -19.26 14.58
N GLU A 673 2.55 -19.46 15.84
CA GLU A 673 3.26 -18.91 16.99
C GLU A 673 3.42 -19.99 18.05
N LEU A 674 4.64 -20.12 18.58
CA LEU A 674 5.01 -20.98 19.70
C LEU A 674 5.37 -20.09 20.89
N ASN A 675 4.46 -19.98 21.85
CA ASN A 675 4.59 -19.05 22.96
C ASN A 675 4.08 -19.63 24.29
N PRO A 676 4.96 -20.17 25.16
CA PRO A 676 6.41 -20.18 25.04
C PRO A 676 6.97 -21.40 24.27
N PHE A 677 8.09 -21.19 23.59
CA PHE A 677 9.08 -22.22 23.26
C PHE A 677 10.21 -22.19 24.29
N VAL A 678 10.36 -23.23 25.10
CA VAL A 678 11.34 -23.28 26.19
C VAL A 678 12.60 -24.00 25.75
N VAL A 679 13.75 -23.33 25.87
CA VAL A 679 15.07 -23.91 25.61
C VAL A 679 15.65 -24.48 26.91
N LEU A 680 15.81 -25.80 26.97
CA LEU A 680 16.29 -26.51 28.15
C LEU A 680 17.83 -26.46 28.25
N PRO A 681 18.42 -26.92 29.38
CA PRO A 681 19.87 -27.05 29.48
C PRO A 681 20.48 -27.85 28.32
N LYS A 682 21.70 -27.50 27.94
CA LYS A 682 22.43 -28.11 26.82
C LYS A 682 22.35 -29.64 26.84
N GLY A 683 21.93 -30.23 25.72
CA GLY A 683 21.72 -31.66 25.55
C GLY A 683 20.32 -32.17 25.92
N GLN A 684 19.44 -31.28 26.42
CA GLN A 684 18.05 -31.61 26.75
C GLN A 684 17.04 -31.04 25.73
N GLY A 685 17.50 -30.29 24.72
CA GLY A 685 16.65 -29.80 23.63
C GLY A 685 15.84 -28.55 23.95
N GLY A 686 14.75 -28.35 23.20
CA GLY A 686 13.74 -27.32 23.46
C GLY A 686 12.34 -27.86 23.21
N LEU A 687 11.30 -27.21 23.73
CA LEU A 687 9.92 -27.67 23.67
C LEU A 687 8.95 -26.50 23.49
N ALA A 688 8.04 -26.58 22.50
CA ALA A 688 6.87 -25.73 22.45
C ALA A 688 5.84 -26.18 23.50
N LEU A 689 5.45 -25.27 24.41
CA LEU A 689 4.46 -25.54 25.45
C LEU A 689 3.05 -25.07 25.08
N ASP A 690 2.98 -24.21 24.06
CA ASP A 690 1.74 -23.68 23.50
C ASP A 690 1.96 -23.42 22.01
N ALA A 691 0.87 -23.47 21.23
CA ALA A 691 0.91 -23.16 19.81
C ALA A 691 -0.41 -22.57 19.32
N VAL A 692 -0.31 -21.47 18.57
CA VAL A 692 -1.41 -20.89 17.80
C VAL A 692 -1.07 -21.06 16.33
N LEU A 693 -1.99 -21.63 15.55
CA LEU A 693 -1.84 -21.83 14.11
C LEU A 693 -3.08 -21.25 13.42
N LEU A 694 -2.87 -20.20 12.64
CA LEU A 694 -3.91 -19.54 11.86
C LEU A 694 -3.72 -19.85 10.38
N THR A 695 -4.80 -20.31 9.77
CA THR A 695 -4.89 -20.50 8.33
C THR A 695 -5.65 -19.35 7.71
N ARG A 696 -5.18 -18.87 6.57
CA ARG A 696 -6.04 -18.12 5.67
C ARG A 696 -7.05 -19.11 5.10
N ALA A 697 -8.29 -18.69 4.95
CA ALA A 697 -9.08 -19.27 3.86
C ALA A 697 -8.18 -19.23 2.62
N GLU A 698 -8.11 -20.31 1.84
CA GLU A 698 -7.45 -20.18 0.54
C GLU A 698 -7.95 -18.88 -0.08
N PRO A 699 -7.08 -18.04 -0.67
CA PRO A 699 -7.58 -17.07 -1.62
C PRO A 699 -8.45 -17.92 -2.52
N SER A 700 -9.77 -17.70 -2.43
CA SER A 700 -10.73 -18.61 -3.03
C SER A 700 -10.19 -18.86 -4.42
N ALA A 701 -10.03 -20.14 -4.79
CA ALA A 701 -9.90 -20.48 -6.20
C ALA A 701 -10.84 -19.51 -6.93
N PRO A 702 -10.29 -18.68 -7.84
CA PRO A 702 -10.77 -17.34 -8.17
C PRO A 702 -12.28 -17.30 -7.97
N PRO A 703 -12.81 -16.49 -7.02
CA PRO A 703 -14.13 -16.71 -6.41
C PRO A 703 -15.08 -17.13 -7.50
N SER A 704 -15.72 -18.29 -7.34
CA SER A 704 -16.41 -19.03 -8.43
C SER A 704 -16.87 -18.05 -9.50
N SER A 705 -16.52 -18.28 -10.77
CA SER A 705 -16.84 -17.35 -11.87
C SER A 705 -18.27 -16.79 -11.76
N ALA A 706 -19.22 -17.61 -11.24
CA ALA A 706 -20.52 -17.24 -10.71
C ALA A 706 -20.59 -16.00 -9.80
N ARG A 707 -19.96 -16.00 -8.62
CA ARG A 707 -19.98 -14.87 -7.67
C ARG A 707 -19.41 -13.61 -8.30
N GLN A 708 -18.27 -13.71 -8.97
CA GLN A 708 -17.66 -12.56 -9.64
C GLN A 708 -18.55 -12.01 -10.75
N ALA A 709 -19.17 -12.88 -11.54
CA ALA A 709 -20.11 -12.48 -12.59
C ALA A 709 -21.29 -11.74 -11.97
N VAL A 710 -21.96 -12.31 -10.96
CA VAL A 710 -23.10 -11.68 -10.28
C VAL A 710 -22.70 -10.31 -9.69
N MET A 711 -21.57 -10.22 -8.97
CA MET A 711 -21.10 -8.96 -8.38
C MET A 711 -20.82 -7.90 -9.46
N ALA A 712 -20.18 -8.30 -10.56
CA ALA A 712 -19.85 -7.39 -11.67
C ALA A 712 -21.10 -6.90 -12.42
N THR A 713 -22.13 -7.73 -12.54
CA THR A 713 -23.33 -7.46 -13.34
C THR A 713 -24.53 -6.95 -12.53
N LEU A 714 -24.49 -7.08 -11.21
CA LEU A 714 -25.54 -6.61 -10.29
C LEU A 714 -25.94 -5.15 -10.50
N PRO A 715 -25.00 -4.18 -10.70
CA PRO A 715 -25.36 -2.79 -10.94
C PRO A 715 -26.33 -2.59 -12.10
N LEU A 716 -26.14 -3.36 -13.18
CA LEU A 716 -26.95 -3.24 -14.38
C LEU A 716 -28.36 -3.81 -14.16
N PHE A 717 -28.48 -4.90 -13.40
CA PHE A 717 -29.77 -5.45 -12.99
C PHE A 717 -30.52 -4.48 -12.06
N GLU A 718 -29.85 -3.94 -11.04
CA GLU A 718 -30.44 -2.97 -10.11
C GLU A 718 -30.86 -1.68 -10.84
N MET A 719 -30.14 -1.25 -11.88
CA MET A 719 -30.57 -0.13 -12.72
C MET A 719 -31.83 -0.43 -13.54
N ALA A 720 -32.00 -1.65 -14.06
CA ALA A 720 -33.26 -2.06 -14.68
C ALA A 720 -34.42 -2.03 -13.68
N ARG A 721 -34.19 -2.52 -12.46
CA ARG A 721 -35.16 -2.50 -11.37
C ARG A 721 -35.54 -1.07 -10.97
N MET A 722 -34.57 -0.16 -10.87
CA MET A 722 -34.81 1.26 -10.64
C MET A 722 -35.65 1.87 -11.74
N ARG A 723 -35.31 1.63 -13.01
CA ARG A 723 -36.06 2.10 -14.17
C ARG A 723 -37.52 1.64 -14.12
N ALA A 724 -37.78 0.38 -13.77
CA ALA A 724 -39.13 -0.15 -13.62
C ALA A 724 -39.91 0.47 -12.44
N SER A 725 -39.21 0.81 -11.35
CA SER A 725 -39.77 1.28 -10.09
C SER A 725 -40.12 2.77 -10.12
N ASN A 726 -39.22 3.62 -10.61
CA ASN A 726 -39.29 5.07 -10.46
C ASN A 726 -39.62 5.84 -11.75
N THR A 727 -39.80 5.16 -12.88
CA THR A 727 -40.27 5.78 -14.12
C THR A 727 -41.80 5.82 -14.17
N ALA A 728 -42.38 6.88 -14.74
CA ALA A 728 -43.82 7.07 -14.81
C ALA A 728 -44.52 5.99 -15.65
N ARG A 729 -45.53 5.32 -15.06
CA ARG A 729 -46.44 4.40 -15.77
C ARG A 729 -47.49 5.13 -16.60
N ARG A 730 -47.93 6.30 -16.12
CA ARG A 730 -49.00 7.10 -16.70
C ARG A 730 -48.54 8.54 -16.90
N HIS A 731 -48.73 9.05 -18.11
CA HIS A 731 -48.57 10.47 -18.42
C HIS A 731 -49.92 11.17 -18.21
N PRO A 732 -49.96 12.39 -17.62
CA PRO A 732 -51.22 13.10 -17.33
C PRO A 732 -52.15 13.24 -18.53
N ALA A 733 -51.59 13.52 -19.72
CA ALA A 733 -52.36 13.72 -20.95
C ALA A 733 -52.41 12.49 -21.89
N GLN A 734 -51.42 11.59 -21.83
CA GLN A 734 -51.27 10.49 -22.81
C GLN A 734 -51.72 9.14 -22.24
N GLY A 735 -52.12 9.08 -20.96
CA GLY A 735 -52.54 7.84 -20.31
C GLY A 735 -51.38 6.90 -20.01
N PHE A 736 -51.66 5.60 -19.90
CA PHE A 736 -50.65 4.58 -19.58
C PHE A 736 -49.68 4.38 -20.75
N ALA A 737 -48.40 4.11 -20.44
CA ALA A 737 -47.38 3.88 -21.46
C ALA A 737 -47.62 2.59 -22.28
N GLY A 738 -48.35 1.64 -21.72
CA GLY A 738 -48.80 0.42 -22.39
C GLY A 738 -50.27 0.13 -22.12
N ASP A 739 -50.71 -1.06 -22.48
CA ASP A 739 -52.14 -1.41 -22.56
C ASP A 739 -52.84 -1.54 -21.19
N SER A 740 -52.10 -1.56 -20.08
CA SER A 740 -52.65 -1.67 -18.74
C SER A 740 -51.75 -1.05 -17.66
N PRO A 741 -52.27 -0.78 -16.44
CA PRO A 741 -51.44 -0.36 -15.30
C PRO A 741 -50.32 -1.35 -14.95
N ALA A 742 -50.52 -2.63 -15.26
CA ALA A 742 -49.57 -3.71 -15.00
C ALA A 742 -48.48 -3.83 -16.09
N SER A 743 -48.61 -3.13 -17.22
CA SER A 743 -47.63 -3.16 -18.31
C SER A 743 -46.21 -2.85 -17.82
N ARG A 744 -45.19 -3.43 -18.47
CA ARG A 744 -43.77 -3.10 -18.25
C ARG A 744 -43.33 -1.83 -18.97
N MET A 745 -44.18 -1.28 -19.84
CA MET A 745 -43.90 -0.04 -20.55
C MET A 745 -43.88 1.16 -19.60
N ARG A 746 -42.95 2.09 -19.82
CA ARG A 746 -42.82 3.34 -19.06
C ARG A 746 -42.58 4.53 -19.98
N TRP A 747 -43.02 5.70 -19.53
CA TRP A 747 -42.78 6.97 -20.20
C TRP A 747 -41.47 7.60 -19.72
N VAL A 748 -40.51 7.78 -20.64
CA VAL A 748 -39.20 8.42 -20.41
C VAL A 748 -39.09 9.77 -21.11
N ASN A 749 -37.96 10.46 -20.90
CA ASN A 749 -37.71 11.83 -21.39
C ASN A 749 -38.70 12.86 -20.81
N GLN A 750 -39.07 12.68 -19.54
CA GLN A 750 -39.84 13.63 -18.75
C GLN A 750 -39.39 13.59 -17.29
N PHE A 751 -39.61 14.68 -16.56
CA PHE A 751 -39.39 14.71 -15.13
C PHE A 751 -40.59 14.17 -14.34
N THR A 752 -40.28 13.54 -13.23
CA THR A 752 -41.20 13.11 -12.18
C THR A 752 -40.72 13.73 -10.87
N HIS A 753 -41.61 14.41 -10.17
CA HIS A 753 -41.25 15.20 -8.99
C HIS A 753 -41.85 14.60 -7.74
N THR A 754 -41.03 14.43 -6.71
CA THR A 754 -41.52 14.16 -5.37
C THR A 754 -41.91 15.51 -4.75
N ARG A 755 -43.16 15.64 -4.31
CA ARG A 755 -43.76 16.90 -3.80
C ARG A 755 -43.75 17.02 -2.28
N ARG A 756 -43.17 16.04 -1.58
CA ARG A 756 -43.00 16.04 -0.12
C ARG A 756 -41.65 15.42 0.23
N LEU A 757 -41.12 15.74 1.42
CA LEU A 757 -39.96 15.05 1.96
C LEU A 757 -40.32 13.58 2.22
N ARG A 758 -39.35 12.67 2.07
CA ARG A 758 -39.59 11.22 2.15
C ARG A 758 -39.79 10.76 3.59
N GLY A 759 -40.78 9.92 3.83
CA GLY A 759 -41.10 9.36 5.14
C GLY A 759 -40.96 7.82 5.16
N PRO A 760 -41.23 7.19 6.31
CA PRO A 760 -41.18 5.73 6.48
C PRO A 760 -42.18 4.95 5.60
N GLU A 761 -43.19 5.63 5.06
CA GLU A 761 -44.15 5.05 4.11
C GLU A 761 -43.60 4.91 2.68
N ASP A 762 -42.51 5.61 2.34
CA ASP A 762 -41.88 5.56 1.02
C ASP A 762 -40.91 4.37 0.94
N ARG A 763 -41.27 3.32 0.18
CA ARG A 763 -40.54 2.04 0.16
C ARG A 763 -39.89 1.72 -1.19
N GLU A 764 -40.04 2.61 -2.18
CA GLU A 764 -39.59 2.36 -3.55
C GLU A 764 -38.07 2.52 -3.74
N VAL A 765 -37.42 3.29 -2.86
CA VAL A 765 -35.99 3.59 -2.90
C VAL A 765 -35.41 3.39 -1.50
N VAL A 766 -34.28 2.69 -1.43
CA VAL A 766 -33.53 2.48 -0.19
C VAL A 766 -32.68 3.71 0.14
N THR A 767 -32.48 3.97 1.43
CA THR A 767 -31.64 5.06 1.94
C THR A 767 -32.03 6.46 1.42
N PRO A 768 -33.33 6.82 1.37
CA PRO A 768 -33.75 8.08 0.78
C PRO A 768 -33.29 9.28 1.62
N ASN A 769 -33.01 10.40 0.95
CA ASN A 769 -32.80 11.68 1.61
C ASN A 769 -34.12 12.21 2.21
N ASN A 770 -34.06 12.71 3.45
CA ASN A 770 -35.20 13.35 4.12
C ASN A 770 -35.10 14.90 4.14
N ASP A 771 -34.07 15.47 3.52
CA ASP A 771 -33.75 16.91 3.51
C ASP A 771 -33.89 17.56 2.11
N THR A 772 -34.17 16.77 1.07
CA THR A 772 -34.29 17.27 -0.31
C THR A 772 -35.50 16.69 -1.03
N LEU A 773 -36.18 17.50 -1.84
CA LEU A 773 -37.15 17.02 -2.83
C LEU A 773 -36.45 16.42 -4.04
N PHE A 774 -36.96 15.27 -4.51
CA PHE A 774 -36.41 14.60 -5.68
C PHE A 774 -37.06 15.08 -6.99
N THR A 775 -36.23 15.34 -8.00
CA THR A 775 -36.61 15.63 -9.39
C THR A 775 -35.97 14.59 -10.29
N ASN A 776 -36.75 13.60 -10.73
CA ASN A 776 -36.25 12.37 -11.30
C ASN A 776 -36.60 12.24 -12.79
N ALA A 777 -35.66 11.83 -13.64
CA ALA A 777 -35.94 11.52 -15.04
C ALA A 777 -35.06 10.38 -15.55
N TRP A 778 -35.62 9.51 -16.37
CA TRP A 778 -34.83 8.61 -17.22
C TRP A 778 -34.80 9.17 -18.62
N LEU A 779 -33.60 9.25 -19.19
CA LEU A 779 -33.39 9.64 -20.57
C LEU A 779 -33.15 8.41 -21.44
N ASP A 780 -33.71 8.48 -22.64
CA ASP A 780 -33.42 7.59 -23.77
C ASP A 780 -32.86 8.46 -24.90
N LEU A 781 -31.54 8.37 -25.09
CA LEU A 781 -30.78 9.15 -26.08
C LEU A 781 -30.60 8.41 -27.41
N SER A 782 -31.16 7.20 -27.55
CA SER A 782 -30.99 6.36 -28.75
C SER A 782 -31.54 7.01 -30.04
N ALA A 783 -32.47 7.96 -29.89
CA ALA A 783 -33.07 8.71 -30.98
C ALA A 783 -32.47 10.12 -31.13
N GLY A 784 -31.34 10.42 -30.48
CA GLY A 784 -30.62 11.69 -30.58
C GLY A 784 -30.57 12.50 -29.29
N PRO A 785 -29.91 13.67 -29.32
CA PRO A 785 -29.70 14.53 -28.16
C PRO A 785 -30.99 15.11 -27.57
N LEU A 786 -30.94 15.42 -26.28
CA LEU A 786 -32.01 16.07 -25.53
C LEU A 786 -31.51 17.37 -24.89
N ILE A 787 -32.41 18.34 -24.76
CA ILE A 787 -32.19 19.60 -24.05
C ILE A 787 -32.97 19.55 -22.75
N ILE A 788 -32.30 19.80 -21.64
CA ILE A 788 -32.92 19.99 -20.32
C ILE A 788 -32.93 21.48 -20.01
N ASP A 789 -34.10 22.04 -19.80
CA ASP A 789 -34.24 23.39 -19.27
C ASP A 789 -34.25 23.34 -17.75
N VAL A 790 -33.34 24.09 -17.15
CA VAL A 790 -33.23 24.28 -15.70
C VAL A 790 -33.65 25.73 -15.38
N PRO A 791 -34.60 25.95 -14.46
CA PRO A 791 -35.00 27.30 -14.06
C PRO A 791 -33.89 28.02 -13.30
N ASP A 792 -34.06 29.33 -13.07
CA ASP A 792 -33.21 30.04 -12.11
C ASP A 792 -33.54 29.53 -10.70
N MET A 793 -32.53 28.97 -10.03
CA MET A 793 -32.63 28.33 -8.72
C MET A 793 -32.27 29.28 -7.58
N GLY A 794 -31.78 30.49 -7.87
CA GLY A 794 -31.37 31.47 -6.87
C GLY A 794 -30.28 30.92 -5.93
N GLU A 795 -30.43 31.17 -4.64
CA GLU A 795 -29.50 30.70 -3.60
C GLU A 795 -29.83 29.30 -3.06
N ARG A 796 -30.91 28.68 -3.54
CA ARG A 796 -31.32 27.35 -3.07
C ARG A 796 -30.37 26.29 -3.60
N TYR A 797 -29.87 25.43 -2.71
CA TYR A 797 -29.10 24.27 -3.13
C TYR A 797 -29.91 23.36 -4.04
N TRP A 798 -29.31 23.01 -5.18
CA TRP A 798 -29.83 22.02 -6.09
C TRP A 798 -28.72 21.33 -6.86
N VAL A 799 -29.02 20.10 -7.29
CA VAL A 799 -28.18 19.34 -8.21
C VAL A 799 -29.03 18.36 -9.01
N LEU A 800 -28.73 18.21 -10.29
CA LEU A 800 -29.09 17.07 -11.12
C LEU A 800 -27.85 16.17 -11.24
N GLY A 801 -27.87 15.03 -10.56
CA GLY A 801 -26.84 13.99 -10.71
C GLY A 801 -27.19 13.07 -11.87
N PHE A 802 -26.20 12.79 -12.74
CA PHE A 802 -26.36 11.92 -13.90
C PHE A 802 -25.65 10.59 -13.64
N LEU A 803 -26.40 9.50 -13.69
CA LEU A 803 -25.91 8.13 -13.57
C LEU A 803 -26.04 7.40 -14.90
N ASP A 804 -25.03 6.60 -15.25
CA ASP A 804 -25.11 5.66 -16.35
C ASP A 804 -25.83 4.35 -15.94
N ALA A 805 -26.12 3.47 -16.89
CA ALA A 805 -26.73 2.17 -16.62
C ALA A 805 -25.90 1.25 -15.70
N TRP A 806 -24.64 1.58 -15.44
CA TRP A 806 -23.71 0.85 -14.57
C TRP A 806 -23.59 1.48 -13.18
N THR A 807 -24.49 2.41 -12.82
CA THR A 807 -24.54 3.16 -11.55
C THR A 807 -23.42 4.17 -11.32
N ASN A 808 -22.55 4.43 -12.30
CA ASN A 808 -21.50 5.43 -12.17
C ASN A 808 -22.13 6.83 -12.21
N PRO A 809 -21.90 7.68 -11.19
CA PRO A 809 -22.26 9.09 -11.30
C PRO A 809 -21.16 9.79 -12.08
N TRP A 810 -21.45 10.27 -13.29
CA TRP A 810 -20.41 10.73 -14.23
C TRP A 810 -20.49 12.22 -14.58
N ALA A 811 -21.64 12.86 -14.36
CA ALA A 811 -21.83 14.29 -14.57
C ALA A 811 -22.82 14.89 -13.56
N TYR A 812 -22.73 16.22 -13.40
CA TYR A 812 -23.59 17.01 -12.52
C TYR A 812 -23.91 18.36 -13.16
N ALA A 813 -25.16 18.79 -13.05
CA ALA A 813 -25.52 20.20 -13.19
C ALA A 813 -26.07 20.67 -11.85
N GLY A 814 -25.57 21.77 -11.31
CA GLY A 814 -25.92 22.19 -9.96
C GLY A 814 -25.17 23.43 -9.52
N CYS A 815 -25.43 23.85 -8.27
CA CYS A 815 -24.86 25.06 -7.69
C CYS A 815 -23.33 25.16 -7.86
N ARG A 816 -22.61 24.05 -7.67
CA ARG A 816 -21.14 24.03 -7.77
C ARG A 816 -20.62 23.93 -9.21
N THR A 817 -21.26 23.13 -10.06
CA THR A 817 -20.70 22.80 -11.38
C THR A 817 -21.13 23.74 -12.50
N THR A 818 -22.36 24.24 -12.45
CA THR A 818 -22.92 25.08 -13.53
C THR A 818 -23.58 26.37 -13.03
N GLY A 819 -23.62 26.57 -11.71
CA GLY A 819 -24.22 27.74 -11.08
C GLY A 819 -25.74 27.69 -11.04
N SER A 820 -26.38 28.68 -10.42
CA SER A 820 -27.83 28.67 -10.15
C SER A 820 -28.69 29.44 -11.15
N ARG A 821 -28.09 30.12 -12.13
CA ARG A 821 -28.86 30.85 -13.15
C ARG A 821 -29.60 29.86 -14.07
N ALA A 822 -30.70 30.35 -14.66
CA ALA A 822 -31.43 29.59 -15.67
C ALA A 822 -30.49 29.16 -16.80
N GLN A 823 -30.55 27.89 -17.17
CA GLN A 823 -29.58 27.28 -18.07
C GLN A 823 -30.21 26.14 -18.87
N ARG A 824 -29.58 25.82 -20.00
CA ARG A 824 -29.96 24.71 -20.87
C ARG A 824 -28.82 23.70 -20.93
N LEU A 825 -29.12 22.46 -20.61
CA LEU A 825 -28.16 21.36 -20.67
C LEU A 825 -28.41 20.57 -21.96
N PHE A 826 -27.40 20.43 -22.79
CA PHE A 826 -27.45 19.63 -24.01
C PHE A 826 -26.83 18.26 -23.73
N VAL A 827 -27.69 17.25 -23.61
CA VAL A 827 -27.32 15.87 -23.27
C VAL A 827 -27.34 15.04 -24.54
N HIS A 828 -26.24 14.35 -24.87
CA HIS A 828 -26.19 13.49 -26.04
C HIS A 828 -25.51 12.15 -25.74
N GLY A 829 -25.95 11.11 -26.45
CA GLY A 829 -25.32 9.78 -26.40
C GLY A 829 -23.99 9.73 -27.16
N PRO A 830 -23.24 8.62 -27.03
CA PRO A 830 -21.90 8.49 -27.59
C PRO A 830 -21.88 8.44 -29.13
N GLY A 831 -22.97 8.02 -29.77
CA GLY A 831 -23.08 7.94 -31.24
C GLY A 831 -23.34 9.27 -31.95
N TRP A 832 -23.54 10.35 -31.21
CA TRP A 832 -23.85 11.67 -31.80
C TRP A 832 -22.58 12.47 -32.11
N THR A 833 -22.51 13.05 -33.31
CA THR A 833 -21.29 13.71 -33.86
C THR A 833 -21.49 15.18 -34.26
N GLY A 834 -22.60 15.82 -33.87
CA GLY A 834 -22.90 17.21 -34.22
C GLY A 834 -22.19 18.25 -33.34
N GLU A 835 -22.53 19.52 -33.55
CA GLU A 835 -22.11 20.64 -32.70
C GLU A 835 -23.17 21.03 -31.67
N VAL A 836 -22.74 21.34 -30.45
CA VAL A 836 -23.64 21.78 -29.38
C VAL A 836 -24.06 23.22 -29.66
N PRO A 837 -25.38 23.54 -29.66
CA PRO A 837 -25.84 24.91 -29.87
C PRO A 837 -25.23 25.89 -28.87
N ALA A 838 -24.92 27.11 -29.34
CA ALA A 838 -24.31 28.14 -28.51
C ALA A 838 -25.15 28.45 -27.25
N GLY A 839 -24.46 28.66 -26.12
CA GLY A 839 -25.09 29.00 -24.84
C GLY A 839 -25.74 27.83 -24.10
N MET A 840 -25.43 26.58 -24.46
CA MET A 840 -25.87 25.38 -23.73
C MET A 840 -24.68 24.67 -23.06
N HIS A 841 -24.89 24.12 -21.87
CA HIS A 841 -23.89 23.31 -21.17
C HIS A 841 -23.89 21.89 -21.73
N ARG A 842 -22.75 21.41 -22.21
CA ARG A 842 -22.60 20.10 -22.86
C ARG A 842 -22.47 18.97 -21.84
N ILE A 843 -23.26 17.91 -21.98
CA ILE A 843 -23.24 16.70 -21.14
C ILE A 843 -23.12 15.45 -22.05
N ASN A 844 -21.96 14.79 -21.99
CA ASN A 844 -21.57 13.68 -22.88
C ASN A 844 -21.88 12.31 -22.24
N ALA A 845 -23.04 11.74 -22.53
CA ALA A 845 -23.44 10.48 -21.90
C ALA A 845 -22.59 9.30 -22.38
N PRO A 846 -22.13 8.41 -21.47
CA PRO A 846 -21.36 7.22 -21.83
C PRO A 846 -22.22 6.15 -22.54
N GLY A 847 -23.55 6.25 -22.43
CA GLY A 847 -24.51 5.38 -23.10
C GLY A 847 -25.85 6.08 -23.28
N ASP A 848 -26.80 5.40 -23.92
CA ASP A 848 -28.09 6.01 -24.27
C ASP A 848 -29.11 5.99 -23.12
N ASP A 849 -28.90 5.15 -22.12
CA ASP A 849 -29.73 5.10 -20.92
C ASP A 849 -29.07 5.90 -19.80
N VAL A 850 -29.68 7.03 -19.46
CA VAL A 850 -29.19 7.92 -18.41
C VAL A 850 -30.26 8.10 -17.36
N TRP A 851 -29.87 7.94 -16.09
CA TRP A 851 -30.75 8.25 -14.97
C TRP A 851 -30.34 9.58 -14.33
N ILE A 852 -31.29 10.49 -14.24
CA ILE A 852 -31.13 11.78 -13.57
C ILE A 852 -31.82 11.73 -12.22
N ILE A 853 -31.03 11.99 -11.17
CA ILE A 853 -31.50 12.10 -9.80
C ILE A 853 -31.24 13.53 -9.33
N GLY A 854 -32.26 14.35 -9.47
CA GLY A 854 -32.29 15.71 -8.99
C GLY A 854 -32.59 15.80 -7.51
N ARG A 855 -31.88 16.65 -6.79
CA ARG A 855 -32.11 16.99 -5.39
C ARG A 855 -32.26 18.49 -5.27
N ILE A 856 -33.34 18.95 -4.66
CA ILE A 856 -33.60 20.36 -4.37
C ILE A 856 -33.80 20.46 -2.86
N LEU A 857 -32.95 21.23 -2.18
CA LEU A 857 -33.07 21.45 -0.75
C LEU A 857 -34.43 22.08 -0.43
N ALA A 858 -35.14 21.54 0.56
CA ALA A 858 -36.42 22.07 1.00
C ALA A 858 -36.60 21.86 2.50
N ASP A 859 -37.12 22.89 3.18
CA ASP A 859 -37.52 22.76 4.59
C ASP A 859 -38.94 22.13 4.66
N PRO A 860 -39.31 21.43 5.75
CA PRO A 860 -40.67 20.88 5.95
C PRO A 860 -41.75 21.97 6.19
N ASP A 861 -41.46 23.21 5.81
CA ASP A 861 -42.35 24.36 5.90
C ASP A 861 -43.26 24.41 4.65
N PRO A 862 -44.59 24.49 4.79
CA PRO A 862 -45.51 24.49 3.65
C PRO A 862 -45.22 25.57 2.59
N ALA A 863 -44.80 26.76 3.01
CA ALA A 863 -44.50 27.86 2.08
C ALA A 863 -43.16 27.63 1.36
N ASP A 864 -42.17 27.00 2.01
CA ASP A 864 -40.93 26.61 1.35
C ASP A 864 -41.13 25.48 0.33
N LEU A 865 -41.95 24.50 0.67
CA LEU A 865 -42.32 23.41 -0.24
C LEU A 865 -43.02 23.94 -1.49
N GLU A 866 -43.97 24.87 -1.36
CA GLU A 866 -44.65 25.48 -2.49
C GLU A 866 -43.66 26.22 -3.43
N ARG A 867 -42.69 26.96 -2.87
CA ARG A 867 -41.63 27.60 -3.68
C ARG A 867 -40.78 26.57 -4.42
N ALA A 868 -40.43 25.46 -3.76
CA ALA A 868 -39.69 24.38 -4.40
C ALA A 868 -40.51 23.67 -5.50
N HIS A 869 -41.83 23.53 -5.33
CA HIS A 869 -42.73 22.98 -6.34
C HIS A 869 -42.78 23.85 -7.61
N VAL A 870 -42.85 25.17 -7.45
CA VAL A 870 -42.80 26.10 -8.58
C VAL A 870 -41.50 25.95 -9.39
N LEU A 871 -40.37 25.68 -8.73
CA LEU A 871 -39.11 25.38 -9.42
C LEU A 871 -39.17 24.02 -10.13
N GLN A 872 -39.70 22.99 -9.47
CA GLN A 872 -39.88 21.66 -10.08
C GLN A 872 -40.72 21.74 -11.36
N ASP A 873 -41.83 22.48 -11.35
CA ASP A 873 -42.75 22.62 -12.50
C ASP A 873 -42.13 23.29 -13.72
N ARG A 874 -40.99 23.99 -13.55
CA ARG A 874 -40.29 24.69 -14.64
C ARG A 874 -39.20 23.86 -15.30
N TYR A 875 -38.87 22.68 -14.77
CA TYR A 875 -37.99 21.76 -15.47
C TYR A 875 -38.67 21.19 -16.71
N ALA A 876 -37.95 21.14 -17.83
CA ALA A 876 -38.48 20.59 -19.07
C ALA A 876 -37.41 19.79 -19.83
N ILE A 877 -37.85 18.81 -20.61
CA ILE A 877 -37.01 18.01 -21.51
C ILE A 877 -37.57 18.14 -22.92
N ARG A 878 -36.73 18.52 -23.88
CA ARG A 878 -37.11 18.79 -25.28
C ARG A 878 -36.08 18.22 -26.25
N ARG A 879 -36.45 18.01 -27.51
CA ARG A 879 -35.48 17.73 -28.58
C ARG A 879 -35.00 19.03 -29.23
N PRO A 880 -33.75 19.10 -29.72
CA PRO A 880 -33.24 20.29 -30.40
C PRO A 880 -34.01 20.70 -31.65
N ASP A 881 -34.64 19.74 -32.33
CA ASP A 881 -35.43 19.95 -33.55
C ASP A 881 -36.89 20.39 -33.30
N GLY A 882 -37.28 20.53 -32.02
CA GLY A 882 -38.63 20.93 -31.62
C GLY A 882 -39.65 19.78 -31.61
N THR A 883 -39.28 18.55 -31.95
CA THR A 883 -40.18 17.39 -31.83
C THR A 883 -40.36 16.97 -30.36
N PRO A 884 -41.47 16.28 -30.01
CA PRO A 884 -41.69 15.81 -28.64
C PRO A 884 -40.55 14.90 -28.15
N ALA A 885 -40.00 15.20 -26.97
CA ALA A 885 -38.98 14.35 -26.35
C ALA A 885 -39.54 13.05 -25.79
N LEU A 886 -40.81 13.06 -25.36
CA LEU A 886 -41.51 11.97 -24.69
C LEU A 886 -41.40 10.66 -25.48
N SER A 887 -40.88 9.61 -24.83
CA SER A 887 -40.69 8.28 -25.44
C SER A 887 -41.20 7.17 -24.52
N ARG A 888 -41.33 5.96 -25.06
CA ARG A 888 -41.77 4.74 -24.36
C ARG A 888 -40.70 3.67 -24.43
N ILE A 889 -40.47 3.00 -23.31
CA ILE A 889 -39.51 1.91 -23.19
C ILE A 889 -40.13 0.71 -22.46
N ASP A 890 -39.67 -0.50 -22.76
CA ASP A 890 -39.92 -1.68 -21.90
C ASP A 890 -38.85 -1.71 -20.80
N CYS A 891 -39.27 -1.67 -19.54
CA CYS A 891 -38.33 -1.74 -18.40
C CYS A 891 -37.96 -3.18 -17.98
N LEU A 892 -38.39 -4.20 -18.73
CA LEU A 892 -38.04 -5.62 -18.58
C LEU A 892 -38.58 -6.32 -17.32
N LEU A 893 -38.95 -5.56 -16.29
CA LEU A 893 -39.46 -6.00 -15.00
C LEU A 893 -40.87 -5.45 -14.73
N SER A 894 -41.75 -6.31 -14.22
CA SER A 894 -43.10 -5.96 -13.77
C SER A 894 -43.18 -5.71 -12.26
N ASP A 895 -42.38 -6.44 -11.48
CA ASP A 895 -42.31 -6.38 -10.02
C ASP A 895 -41.34 -5.30 -9.51
N ARG A 896 -41.61 -4.77 -8.30
CA ARG A 896 -40.82 -3.77 -7.58
C ARG A 896 -40.10 -4.36 -6.35
N GLY A 897 -40.17 -5.67 -6.15
CA GLY A 897 -39.50 -6.37 -5.05
C GLY A 897 -38.02 -5.99 -4.93
N THR A 898 -37.54 -5.85 -3.70
CA THR A 898 -36.13 -5.57 -3.37
C THR A 898 -35.40 -6.81 -2.86
N GLY A 899 -36.00 -7.99 -3.01
CA GLY A 899 -35.42 -9.29 -2.62
C GLY A 899 -34.44 -9.82 -3.66
N VAL A 900 -33.94 -11.04 -3.43
CA VAL A 900 -33.10 -11.75 -4.41
C VAL A 900 -33.95 -12.09 -5.63
N PRO A 901 -33.51 -11.77 -6.85
CA PRO A 901 -34.26 -12.09 -8.06
C PRO A 901 -34.13 -13.57 -8.42
N GLU A 902 -35.16 -14.13 -9.06
CA GLU A 902 -35.07 -15.45 -9.68
C GLU A 902 -34.01 -15.46 -10.79
N ALA A 903 -33.10 -16.44 -10.78
CA ALA A 903 -31.97 -16.55 -11.69
C ALA A 903 -32.35 -16.44 -13.18
N GLY A 904 -33.52 -17.00 -13.57
CA GLY A 904 -34.02 -16.92 -14.93
C GLY A 904 -34.37 -15.50 -15.37
N ASP A 905 -34.97 -14.72 -14.48
CA ASP A 905 -35.30 -13.31 -14.72
C ASP A 905 -34.06 -12.43 -14.67
N TYR A 906 -33.14 -12.68 -13.73
CA TYR A 906 -31.85 -12.00 -13.67
C TYR A 906 -31.10 -12.10 -15.00
N ARG A 907 -30.93 -13.34 -15.51
CA ARG A 907 -30.23 -13.60 -16.77
C ARG A 907 -30.90 -12.92 -17.97
N ARG A 908 -32.23 -12.98 -18.06
CA ARG A 908 -33.01 -12.35 -19.14
C ARG A 908 -32.88 -10.83 -19.14
N VAL A 909 -33.06 -10.21 -17.97
CA VAL A 909 -32.95 -8.75 -17.80
C VAL A 909 -31.53 -8.29 -18.11
N LEU A 910 -30.54 -9.02 -17.59
CA LEU A 910 -29.14 -8.67 -17.82
C LEU A 910 -28.77 -8.75 -19.29
N ALA A 911 -29.17 -9.80 -20.02
CA ALA A 911 -28.88 -9.93 -21.44
C ALA A 911 -29.42 -8.74 -22.26
N ALA A 912 -30.65 -8.30 -21.97
CA ALA A 912 -31.26 -7.15 -22.64
C ALA A 912 -30.57 -5.82 -22.26
N MET A 913 -30.22 -5.63 -20.97
CA MET A 913 -29.53 -4.43 -20.53
C MET A 913 -28.10 -4.37 -21.08
N LEU A 914 -27.36 -5.49 -21.15
CA LEU A 914 -26.01 -5.56 -21.70
C LEU A 914 -25.99 -5.25 -23.19
N ALA A 915 -26.97 -5.73 -23.95
CA ALA A 915 -27.08 -5.43 -25.38
C ALA A 915 -27.24 -3.93 -25.65
N ARG A 916 -27.88 -3.21 -24.73
CA ARG A 916 -28.12 -1.77 -24.84
C ARG A 916 -27.04 -0.92 -24.17
N ASN A 917 -26.40 -1.44 -23.13
CA ASN A 917 -25.40 -0.78 -22.33
C ASN A 917 -24.18 -1.71 -22.17
N PRO A 918 -23.39 -1.90 -23.25
CA PRO A 918 -22.26 -2.81 -23.21
C PRO A 918 -21.24 -2.39 -22.14
N SER A 919 -20.61 -3.37 -21.49
CA SER A 919 -19.56 -3.10 -20.51
C SER A 919 -18.29 -2.60 -21.23
N PRO A 920 -17.62 -1.55 -20.73
CA PRO A 920 -16.34 -1.10 -21.25
C PRO A 920 -15.18 -2.04 -20.88
N THR A 921 -15.40 -2.97 -19.95
CA THR A 921 -14.45 -3.99 -19.51
C THR A 921 -14.99 -5.40 -19.74
N LEU A 922 -14.10 -6.38 -19.85
CA LEU A 922 -14.49 -7.78 -19.96
C LEU A 922 -15.21 -8.22 -18.69
N LEU A 923 -16.42 -8.77 -18.83
CA LEU A 923 -17.18 -9.31 -17.71
C LEU A 923 -16.88 -10.80 -17.54
N PRO A 924 -16.85 -11.31 -16.30
CA PRO A 924 -16.85 -12.75 -16.06
C PRO A 924 -18.10 -13.40 -16.66
N GLU A 925 -17.97 -14.62 -17.18
CA GLU A 925 -19.12 -15.37 -17.71
C GLU A 925 -20.07 -15.79 -16.57
N LEU A 926 -21.37 -15.58 -16.79
CA LEU A 926 -22.39 -16.11 -15.89
C LEU A 926 -22.45 -17.64 -15.99
N PRO A 927 -22.81 -18.33 -14.89
CA PRO A 927 -23.06 -19.77 -14.91
C PRO A 927 -24.09 -20.17 -15.96
N GLY A 928 -23.84 -21.29 -16.65
CA GLY A 928 -24.80 -21.87 -17.58
C GLY A 928 -26.05 -22.42 -16.88
N GLY A 929 -25.88 -22.98 -15.68
CA GLY A 929 -26.93 -23.56 -14.85
C GLY A 929 -27.69 -22.51 -14.03
N LEU A 930 -29.03 -22.57 -14.04
CA LEU A 930 -29.87 -21.63 -13.27
C LEU A 930 -29.78 -21.85 -11.76
N GLY A 931 -29.55 -23.08 -11.29
CA GLY A 931 -29.37 -23.37 -9.85
C GLY A 931 -28.10 -22.71 -9.29
N GLU A 932 -26.97 -22.90 -9.98
CA GLU A 932 -25.69 -22.27 -9.59
C GLU A 932 -25.77 -20.72 -9.61
N LEU A 933 -26.49 -20.15 -10.58
CA LEU A 933 -26.75 -18.72 -10.61
C LEU A 933 -27.65 -18.26 -9.45
N GLN A 934 -28.63 -19.07 -9.06
CA GLN A 934 -29.51 -18.74 -7.93
C GLN A 934 -28.72 -18.72 -6.63
N ASP A 935 -27.91 -19.76 -6.36
CA ASP A 935 -27.07 -19.82 -5.17
C ASP A 935 -26.11 -18.61 -5.09
N ALA A 936 -25.48 -18.26 -6.21
CA ALA A 936 -24.60 -17.08 -6.28
C ALA A 936 -25.34 -15.75 -6.07
N LEU A 937 -26.60 -15.64 -6.51
CA LEU A 937 -27.44 -14.48 -6.25
C LEU A 937 -27.78 -14.37 -4.76
N ASP A 938 -28.20 -15.47 -4.14
CA ASP A 938 -28.54 -15.52 -2.72
C ASP A 938 -27.33 -15.15 -1.85
N ASP A 939 -26.15 -15.70 -2.15
CA ASP A 939 -24.89 -15.40 -1.46
C ASP A 939 -24.51 -13.92 -1.59
N VAL A 940 -24.47 -13.38 -2.82
CA VAL A 940 -24.06 -11.99 -3.07
C VAL A 940 -25.04 -11.01 -2.41
N TYR A 941 -26.35 -11.25 -2.53
CA TYR A 941 -27.35 -10.38 -1.91
C TYR A 941 -27.27 -10.39 -0.38
N THR A 942 -26.95 -11.53 0.22
CA THR A 942 -26.73 -11.68 1.66
C THR A 942 -25.45 -10.95 2.08
N GLU A 943 -24.33 -11.20 1.39
CA GLU A 943 -23.02 -10.59 1.65
C GLU A 943 -23.08 -9.06 1.62
N LEU A 944 -23.75 -8.50 0.62
CA LEU A 944 -23.86 -7.05 0.46
C LEU A 944 -24.71 -6.38 1.54
N ARG A 945 -25.58 -7.13 2.24
CA ARG A 945 -26.53 -6.59 3.22
C ARG A 945 -26.12 -6.82 4.67
N GLU A 946 -25.49 -7.94 4.98
CA GLU A 946 -25.25 -8.35 6.37
C GLU A 946 -23.87 -7.95 6.90
N VAL A 947 -22.87 -7.86 6.03
CA VAL A 947 -21.49 -7.54 6.43
C VAL A 947 -21.33 -6.04 6.66
N ALA A 948 -21.09 -5.66 7.93
CA ALA A 948 -20.83 -4.28 8.30
C ALA A 948 -19.47 -3.80 7.77
N GLN A 949 -19.41 -2.55 7.33
CA GLN A 949 -18.14 -1.94 6.96
C GLN A 949 -17.32 -1.62 8.22
N PRO A 950 -16.01 -1.95 8.22
CA PRO A 950 -15.13 -1.54 9.31
C PRO A 950 -15.03 -0.02 9.39
N SER A 951 -14.80 0.51 10.60
CA SER A 951 -14.58 1.94 10.80
C SER A 951 -13.21 2.35 10.27
N GLU A 952 -13.19 3.07 9.16
CA GLU A 952 -11.95 3.54 8.50
C GLU A 952 -11.55 4.96 8.92
N LEU A 953 -12.52 5.78 9.36
CA LEU A 953 -12.31 7.16 9.78
C LEU A 953 -12.16 7.31 11.30
N GLY A 954 -12.27 6.21 12.05
CA GLY A 954 -12.32 6.20 13.51
C GLY A 954 -13.70 6.54 14.08
N GLY A 955 -13.90 6.24 15.37
CA GLY A 955 -15.11 6.63 16.10
C GLY A 955 -16.42 5.98 15.63
N GLY A 956 -16.34 4.90 14.86
CA GLY A 956 -17.49 4.20 14.27
C GLY A 956 -17.81 4.62 12.83
N TRP A 957 -17.09 5.61 12.29
CA TRP A 957 -17.34 6.15 10.94
C TRP A 957 -16.51 5.49 9.85
N THR A 958 -17.07 5.44 8.65
CA THR A 958 -16.41 5.01 7.41
C THR A 958 -16.92 5.82 6.21
N THR A 959 -16.11 5.96 5.15
CA THR A 959 -16.56 6.59 3.90
C THR A 959 -17.23 5.53 3.04
N ALA A 960 -18.56 5.45 3.06
CA ALA A 960 -19.28 4.40 2.34
C ALA A 960 -19.10 4.47 0.82
N VAL A 961 -18.83 5.66 0.28
CA VAL A 961 -18.73 5.91 -1.15
C VAL A 961 -17.65 6.96 -1.46
N SER A 962 -16.59 6.53 -2.16
CA SER A 962 -15.53 7.39 -2.66
C SER A 962 -15.45 7.34 -4.20
N VAL A 963 -16.47 7.90 -4.85
CA VAL A 963 -16.57 7.93 -6.32
C VAL A 963 -16.65 9.37 -6.81
N ARG A 964 -15.95 9.71 -7.89
CA ARG A 964 -16.08 11.02 -8.56
C ARG A 964 -16.87 10.93 -9.86
N THR A 965 -16.44 10.03 -10.75
CA THR A 965 -17.03 9.89 -12.10
C THR A 965 -17.32 8.43 -12.49
N SER A 966 -16.68 7.47 -11.82
CA SER A 966 -16.80 6.02 -12.07
C SER A 966 -16.11 5.24 -10.96
N PHE A 967 -16.65 4.06 -10.62
CA PHE A 967 -16.07 3.13 -9.67
C PHE A 967 -14.89 2.31 -10.25
N GLY A 968 -14.69 2.31 -11.58
CA GLY A 968 -13.63 1.51 -12.21
C GLY A 968 -13.73 0.02 -11.86
N ASP A 969 -12.63 -0.55 -11.37
CA ASP A 969 -12.52 -1.96 -10.96
C ASP A 969 -12.98 -2.21 -9.50
N ASP A 970 -13.49 -1.20 -8.80
CA ASP A 970 -14.10 -1.37 -7.48
C ASP A 970 -15.51 -1.97 -7.60
N ILE A 971 -15.53 -3.22 -8.05
CA ILE A 971 -16.73 -4.00 -8.33
C ILE A 971 -17.55 -4.20 -7.05
N LEU A 972 -16.89 -4.43 -5.92
CA LEU A 972 -17.56 -4.68 -4.65
C LEU A 972 -18.29 -3.43 -4.16
N THR A 973 -17.63 -2.28 -4.09
CA THR A 973 -18.27 -1.03 -3.66
C THR A 973 -19.37 -0.63 -4.64
N ARG A 974 -19.15 -0.79 -5.96
CA ARG A 974 -20.19 -0.50 -6.96
C ARG A 974 -21.42 -1.39 -6.79
N ALA A 975 -21.24 -2.70 -6.62
CA ALA A 975 -22.33 -3.64 -6.40
C ALA A 975 -23.09 -3.31 -5.11
N ARG A 976 -22.37 -2.98 -4.03
CA ARG A 976 -22.94 -2.55 -2.76
C ARG A 976 -23.74 -1.25 -2.89
N VAL A 977 -23.19 -0.25 -3.57
CA VAL A 977 -23.87 1.02 -3.86
C VAL A 977 -25.13 0.75 -4.68
N ALA A 978 -25.04 -0.03 -5.75
CA ALA A 978 -26.21 -0.37 -6.56
C ALA A 978 -27.32 -1.05 -5.75
N ARG A 979 -26.94 -1.82 -4.73
CA ARG A 979 -27.87 -2.60 -3.91
C ARG A 979 -28.47 -1.83 -2.73
N ASN A 980 -27.66 -1.05 -2.01
CA ASN A 980 -28.00 -0.47 -0.70
C ASN A 980 -28.12 1.06 -0.74
N TRP A 981 -27.34 1.73 -1.59
CA TRP A 981 -27.17 3.19 -1.56
C TRP A 981 -27.30 3.81 -2.95
N ILE A 982 -28.16 3.23 -3.79
CA ILE A 982 -28.20 3.58 -5.21
C ILE A 982 -28.55 5.06 -5.43
N GLY A 983 -27.89 5.68 -6.42
CA GLY A 983 -28.10 7.09 -6.72
C GLY A 983 -27.17 8.07 -6.00
N THR A 984 -26.02 7.59 -5.51
CA THR A 984 -24.96 8.43 -4.92
C THR A 984 -24.49 9.51 -5.88
N LEU A 985 -24.26 10.71 -5.35
CA LEU A 985 -23.52 11.75 -6.06
C LEU A 985 -22.02 11.49 -5.96
N GLY A 986 -21.25 12.18 -6.78
CA GLY A 986 -19.79 12.16 -6.66
C GLY A 986 -19.36 12.86 -5.38
N ILE A 987 -18.25 12.41 -4.81
CA ILE A 987 -17.78 12.81 -3.48
C ILE A 987 -17.58 14.33 -3.35
N ASP A 988 -17.21 15.04 -4.42
CA ASP A 988 -17.09 16.51 -4.43
C ASP A 988 -18.43 17.23 -4.32
N GLU A 989 -19.50 16.59 -4.75
CA GLU A 989 -20.85 17.14 -4.70
C GLU A 989 -21.52 16.80 -3.37
N ALA A 990 -21.47 15.53 -2.98
CA ALA A 990 -21.93 15.08 -1.69
C ALA A 990 -21.08 13.90 -1.20
N MET A 991 -20.52 14.03 0.01
CA MET A 991 -19.82 12.95 0.68
C MET A 991 -20.77 12.25 1.66
N TYR A 992 -20.75 10.91 1.66
CA TYR A 992 -21.62 10.07 2.47
C TYR A 992 -20.76 9.28 3.46
N ILE A 993 -20.87 9.64 4.73
CA ILE A 993 -20.10 9.03 5.83
C ILE A 993 -21.08 8.20 6.65
N MET A 994 -20.75 6.96 6.89
CA MET A 994 -21.65 6.00 7.50
C MET A 994 -21.11 5.46 8.81
N ALA A 995 -22.00 5.19 9.75
CA ALA A 995 -21.69 4.44 10.96
C ALA A 995 -22.66 3.27 11.07
N GLU A 996 -22.12 2.06 11.00
CA GLU A 996 -22.85 0.79 11.28
C GLU A 996 -22.43 0.19 12.63
N VAL A 997 -21.33 0.69 13.19
CA VAL A 997 -20.78 0.33 14.49
C VAL A 997 -20.56 1.58 15.34
N ASP A 998 -20.50 1.42 16.65
CA ASP A 998 -20.12 2.47 17.59
C ASP A 998 -18.59 2.63 17.68
N ALA A 999 -18.13 3.55 18.53
CA ALA A 999 -16.70 3.81 18.73
C ALA A 999 -15.91 2.63 19.32
N GLN A 1000 -16.57 1.59 19.82
CA GLN A 1000 -15.97 0.36 20.31
C GLN A 1000 -15.98 -0.77 19.25
N GLY A 1001 -16.53 -0.50 18.06
CA GLY A 1001 -16.65 -1.48 16.98
C GLY A 1001 -17.89 -2.37 17.08
N GLU A 1002 -18.81 -2.09 17.99
CA GLU A 1002 -20.02 -2.86 18.20
C GLU A 1002 -21.16 -2.39 17.27
N ALA A 1003 -21.93 -3.30 16.70
CA ALA A 1003 -23.04 -2.96 15.80
C ALA A 1003 -24.09 -2.05 16.47
N LEU A 1004 -24.54 -1.03 15.74
CA LEU A 1004 -25.54 -0.09 16.24
C LEU A 1004 -26.92 -0.76 16.36
N SER A 1005 -27.48 -0.66 17.56
CA SER A 1005 -28.80 -1.19 17.93
C SER A 1005 -29.56 -0.20 18.80
N GLY A 1006 -30.85 -0.03 18.54
CA GLY A 1006 -31.73 0.80 19.38
C GLY A 1006 -32.09 0.17 20.73
N ALA A 1007 -31.52 -0.99 21.07
CA ALA A 1007 -31.48 -1.50 22.44
C ALA A 1007 -30.48 -0.73 23.34
N ARG A 1008 -29.64 0.12 22.75
CA ARG A 1008 -28.60 0.90 23.42
C ARG A 1008 -28.81 2.39 23.12
N ARG A 1009 -28.15 3.25 23.89
CA ARG A 1009 -28.21 4.70 23.76
C ARG A 1009 -26.86 5.21 23.27
N TYR A 1010 -26.86 6.23 22.42
CA TYR A 1010 -25.63 6.82 21.89
C TYR A 1010 -25.69 8.34 21.93
N VAL A 1011 -24.52 8.96 22.00
CA VAL A 1011 -24.33 10.39 21.81
C VAL A 1011 -23.25 10.64 20.76
N LEU A 1012 -23.54 11.56 19.85
CA LEU A 1012 -22.58 12.13 18.92
C LEU A 1012 -22.38 13.59 19.30
N ARG A 1013 -21.15 13.98 19.64
CA ARG A 1013 -20.87 15.34 20.10
C ARG A 1013 -19.85 16.06 19.22
N PHE A 1014 -20.28 17.13 18.56
CA PHE A 1014 -19.38 18.06 17.88
C PHE A 1014 -18.88 19.12 18.86
N ALA A 1015 -17.56 19.32 18.93
CA ALA A 1015 -16.99 20.45 19.65
C ALA A 1015 -17.30 21.77 18.91
N PRO A 1016 -17.23 22.95 19.59
CA PRO A 1016 -17.59 24.25 19.01
C PRO A 1016 -16.94 24.53 17.64
N ASP A 1017 -15.65 24.22 17.50
CA ASP A 1017 -14.86 24.45 16.28
C ASP A 1017 -14.73 23.19 15.40
N ALA A 1018 -15.45 22.11 15.73
CA ALA A 1018 -15.38 20.81 15.06
C ALA A 1018 -16.70 20.41 14.38
N LYS A 1019 -17.58 21.38 14.07
CA LYS A 1019 -18.79 21.14 13.26
C LYS A 1019 -18.39 20.83 11.80
N PRO A 1020 -19.16 20.00 11.05
CA PRO A 1020 -18.82 19.65 9.68
C PRO A 1020 -18.65 20.89 8.77
N GLN A 1021 -17.58 20.91 7.99
CA GLN A 1021 -17.22 22.01 7.09
C GLN A 1021 -17.79 21.76 5.70
N VAL A 1022 -18.84 22.48 5.35
CA VAL A 1022 -19.57 22.29 4.08
C VAL A 1022 -19.82 23.62 3.38
N GLY A 1023 -19.87 23.60 2.05
CA GLY A 1023 -20.22 24.74 1.22
C GLY A 1023 -21.73 24.92 1.04
N ALA A 1024 -22.54 23.89 1.34
CA ALA A 1024 -23.99 23.95 1.24
C ALA A 1024 -24.70 23.65 2.57
N PHE A 1025 -24.77 22.39 2.99
CA PHE A 1025 -25.39 21.96 4.25
C PHE A 1025 -24.97 20.53 4.62
N TRP A 1026 -25.23 20.11 5.86
CA TRP A 1026 -25.02 18.73 6.29
C TRP A 1026 -26.21 18.15 7.05
N SER A 1027 -26.35 16.83 7.02
CA SER A 1027 -27.40 16.12 7.76
C SER A 1027 -26.96 14.72 8.18
N ILE A 1028 -27.49 14.21 9.28
CA ILE A 1028 -27.32 12.83 9.76
C ILE A 1028 -28.70 12.20 9.74
N THR A 1029 -28.85 11.13 8.97
CA THR A 1029 -30.11 10.39 8.84
C THR A 1029 -29.96 8.97 9.38
N LEU A 1030 -30.98 8.47 10.05
CA LEU A 1030 -31.02 7.10 10.59
C LEU A 1030 -31.86 6.19 9.70
N TYR A 1031 -31.34 4.98 9.43
CA TYR A 1031 -32.04 3.94 8.67
C TYR A 1031 -32.06 2.63 9.45
N ARG A 1032 -33.14 1.87 9.32
CA ARG A 1032 -33.17 0.49 9.78
C ARG A 1032 -32.19 -0.34 8.93
N ARG A 1033 -31.39 -1.17 9.59
CA ARG A 1033 -30.35 -1.96 8.90
C ARG A 1033 -30.93 -3.03 7.97
N SER A 1034 -32.02 -3.69 8.36
CA SER A 1034 -32.57 -4.83 7.62
C SER A 1034 -33.14 -4.48 6.24
N ASP A 1035 -33.69 -3.28 6.07
CA ASP A 1035 -34.34 -2.85 4.82
C ASP A 1035 -33.78 -1.54 4.24
N CYS A 1036 -32.88 -0.85 4.95
CA CYS A 1036 -32.34 0.46 4.59
C CYS A 1036 -33.43 1.54 4.42
N LEU A 1037 -34.56 1.42 5.13
CA LEU A 1037 -35.65 2.38 5.08
C LEU A 1037 -35.67 3.30 6.31
N LEU A 1038 -36.38 4.42 6.16
CA LEU A 1038 -36.65 5.34 7.28
C LEU A 1038 -37.55 4.66 8.31
N VAL A 1039 -37.27 4.93 9.59
CA VAL A 1039 -38.02 4.37 10.71
C VAL A 1039 -39.08 5.36 11.18
N ALA A 1040 -40.34 4.90 11.26
CA ALA A 1040 -41.42 5.68 11.87
C ALA A 1040 -41.12 5.98 13.33
N ASN A 1041 -41.30 7.23 13.77
CA ASN A 1041 -41.01 7.65 15.13
C ASN A 1041 -42.00 8.71 15.65
N PRO A 1042 -42.08 8.91 16.98
CA PRO A 1042 -43.14 9.71 17.60
C PRO A 1042 -43.16 11.18 17.21
N ILE A 1043 -42.02 11.74 16.80
CA ILE A 1043 -41.87 13.17 16.48
C ILE A 1043 -41.70 13.43 14.99
N GLY A 1044 -41.77 12.40 14.14
CA GLY A 1044 -41.61 12.50 12.69
C GLY A 1044 -40.24 13.04 12.24
N ARG A 1045 -39.19 12.86 13.06
CA ARG A 1045 -37.84 13.35 12.77
C ARG A 1045 -36.95 12.20 12.33
N HIS A 1046 -36.48 12.24 11.09
CA HIS A 1046 -35.63 11.18 10.54
C HIS A 1046 -34.18 11.61 10.30
N SER A 1047 -33.93 12.92 10.30
CA SER A 1047 -32.60 13.49 10.17
C SER A 1047 -32.39 14.71 11.07
N ILE A 1048 -31.13 14.96 11.46
CA ILE A 1048 -30.66 16.18 12.13
C ILE A 1048 -29.49 16.77 11.35
N GLY A 1049 -29.47 18.09 11.16
CA GLY A 1049 -28.42 18.80 10.43
C GLY A 1049 -28.30 20.26 10.87
N ASP A 1050 -27.39 21.00 10.25
CA ASP A 1050 -27.21 22.45 10.48
C ASP A 1050 -28.47 23.29 10.23
N ARG A 1051 -29.41 22.77 9.43
CA ARG A 1051 -30.68 23.42 9.11
C ARG A 1051 -31.86 22.97 9.97
N THR A 1052 -31.67 22.04 10.90
CA THR A 1052 -32.75 21.60 11.78
C THR A 1052 -33.17 22.75 12.70
N ARG A 1053 -34.45 23.13 12.67
CA ARG A 1053 -34.98 24.22 13.52
C ARG A 1053 -35.06 23.77 14.98
N GLY A 1054 -34.66 24.67 15.88
CA GLY A 1054 -34.77 24.45 17.32
C GLY A 1054 -33.68 23.55 17.91
N LEU A 1055 -32.53 23.43 17.25
CA LEU A 1055 -31.35 22.81 17.88
C LEU A 1055 -30.86 23.66 19.05
N VAL A 1056 -30.44 22.99 20.11
CA VAL A 1056 -29.89 23.59 21.32
C VAL A 1056 -28.39 23.29 21.35
N ASP A 1057 -27.56 24.33 21.34
CA ASP A 1057 -26.11 24.17 21.54
C ASP A 1057 -25.83 23.80 23.02
N ASP A 1058 -24.77 23.02 23.22
CA ASP A 1058 -24.24 22.71 24.54
C ASP A 1058 -23.74 24.01 25.24
N ALA A 1059 -23.59 23.98 26.56
CA ALA A 1059 -23.17 25.17 27.34
C ALA A 1059 -21.81 25.76 26.90
N ASP A 1060 -20.94 24.96 26.28
CA ASP A 1060 -19.64 25.39 25.74
C ASP A 1060 -19.67 25.79 24.26
N GLY A 1061 -20.86 25.78 23.62
CA GLY A 1061 -21.05 26.07 22.20
C GLY A 1061 -20.92 24.84 21.28
N GLY A 1062 -20.73 23.65 21.85
CA GLY A 1062 -20.76 22.38 21.11
C GLY A 1062 -22.17 21.97 20.68
N LEU A 1063 -22.29 20.84 20.00
CA LEU A 1063 -23.59 20.26 19.60
C LEU A 1063 -23.62 18.76 19.91
N SER A 1064 -24.37 18.37 20.94
CA SER A 1064 -24.62 16.97 21.27
C SER A 1064 -25.93 16.48 20.63
N ILE A 1065 -25.87 15.35 19.93
CA ILE A 1065 -27.00 14.66 19.31
C ILE A 1065 -27.18 13.30 19.99
N PHE A 1066 -28.35 13.10 20.60
CA PHE A 1066 -28.73 11.84 21.24
C PHE A 1066 -29.42 10.92 20.25
N ILE A 1067 -28.94 9.68 20.14
CA ILE A 1067 -29.47 8.66 19.24
C ILE A 1067 -29.90 7.48 20.10
N GLN A 1068 -31.21 7.35 20.31
CA GLN A 1068 -31.80 6.37 21.23
C GLN A 1068 -33.30 6.23 20.98
N ALA A 1069 -33.89 5.13 21.46
CA ALA A 1069 -35.32 4.84 21.29
C ALA A 1069 -36.22 5.71 22.18
N ASP A 1070 -35.78 6.04 23.39
CA ASP A 1070 -36.53 6.83 24.36
C ASP A 1070 -36.21 8.33 24.26
N ASP A 1071 -37.18 9.19 24.56
CA ASP A 1071 -37.01 10.65 24.59
C ASP A 1071 -35.98 11.08 25.67
N PRO A 1072 -34.86 11.75 25.32
CA PRO A 1072 -33.88 12.25 26.28
C PRO A 1072 -34.39 13.39 27.18
N GLY A 1073 -35.54 13.98 26.88
CA GLY A 1073 -36.07 15.17 27.55
C GLY A 1073 -35.98 16.44 26.70
N PRO A 1074 -36.50 17.57 27.21
CA PRO A 1074 -36.79 18.78 26.43
C PRO A 1074 -35.55 19.49 25.85
N ASP A 1075 -34.36 19.26 26.42
CA ASP A 1075 -33.13 19.99 26.07
C ASP A 1075 -32.18 19.16 25.17
N GLY A 1076 -32.55 17.95 24.76
CA GLY A 1076 -31.71 17.06 23.96
C GLY A 1076 -32.00 17.14 22.46
N ASN A 1077 -30.97 17.37 21.63
CA ASN A 1077 -31.11 17.19 20.17
C ASN A 1077 -31.27 15.70 19.86
N TRP A 1078 -32.51 15.24 19.70
CA TRP A 1078 -32.84 13.81 19.64
C TRP A 1078 -33.12 13.29 18.24
N LEU A 1079 -32.44 12.21 17.85
CA LEU A 1079 -32.74 11.37 16.68
C LEU A 1079 -33.29 10.00 17.14
N PRO A 1080 -34.60 9.74 16.99
CA PRO A 1080 -35.22 8.51 17.48
C PRO A 1080 -34.71 7.24 16.76
N ALA A 1081 -34.17 6.29 17.52
CA ALA A 1081 -33.72 4.99 17.01
C ALA A 1081 -34.81 3.91 17.15
N PRO A 1082 -34.85 2.87 16.29
CA PRO A 1082 -35.83 1.79 16.40
C PRO A 1082 -35.56 0.91 17.62
N ALA A 1083 -36.51 0.84 18.56
CA ALA A 1083 -36.37 0.05 19.78
C ALA A 1083 -36.07 -1.43 19.48
N GLY A 1084 -34.95 -1.94 20.00
CA GLY A 1084 -34.58 -3.36 19.87
C GLY A 1084 -34.11 -3.81 18.48
N GLU A 1085 -34.04 -2.92 17.49
CA GLU A 1085 -33.61 -3.26 16.13
C GLU A 1085 -32.25 -2.65 15.78
N GLY A 1086 -31.56 -3.26 14.82
CA GLY A 1086 -30.31 -2.72 14.25
C GLY A 1086 -30.58 -1.53 13.33
N PHE A 1087 -29.74 -0.50 13.44
CA PHE A 1087 -29.80 0.68 12.57
C PHE A 1087 -28.41 1.07 12.10
N TYR A 1088 -28.33 2.01 11.15
CA TYR A 1088 -27.09 2.70 10.81
C TYR A 1088 -27.37 4.17 10.56
N LEU A 1089 -26.31 4.98 10.63
CA LEU A 1089 -26.36 6.41 10.39
C LEU A 1089 -25.68 6.73 9.05
N THR A 1090 -26.22 7.72 8.35
CA THR A 1090 -25.55 8.36 7.20
C THR A 1090 -25.48 9.86 7.44
N MET A 1091 -24.25 10.34 7.63
CA MET A 1091 -23.90 11.75 7.59
C MET A 1091 -23.62 12.17 6.14
N ARG A 1092 -24.37 13.14 5.64
CA ARG A 1092 -24.27 13.69 4.30
C ARG A 1092 -23.66 15.07 4.38
N LEU A 1093 -22.58 15.29 3.64
CA LEU A 1093 -21.89 16.57 3.54
C LEU A 1093 -22.05 17.09 2.11
N TYR A 1094 -22.88 18.11 1.88
CA TYR A 1094 -23.05 18.69 0.55
C TYR A 1094 -22.05 19.81 0.31
N HIS A 1095 -21.29 19.69 -0.77
CA HIS A 1095 -20.08 20.47 -1.05
C HIS A 1095 -19.09 20.38 0.10
N PRO A 1096 -18.56 19.17 0.40
CA PRO A 1096 -17.65 18.97 1.52
C PRO A 1096 -16.41 19.87 1.38
N GLY A 1097 -16.00 20.45 2.51
CA GLY A 1097 -14.76 21.20 2.61
C GLY A 1097 -13.53 20.33 2.39
N ARG A 1098 -12.40 20.98 2.15
CA ARG A 1098 -11.12 20.34 1.83
C ARG A 1098 -10.69 19.31 2.88
N ALA A 1099 -10.86 19.62 4.16
CA ALA A 1099 -10.48 18.71 5.26
C ALA A 1099 -11.20 17.36 5.20
N HIS A 1100 -12.45 17.32 4.73
CA HIS A 1100 -13.20 16.07 4.56
C HIS A 1100 -12.68 15.28 3.34
N LEU A 1101 -12.48 15.96 2.20
CA LEU A 1101 -12.00 15.34 0.97
C LEU A 1101 -10.56 14.80 1.08
N GLU A 1102 -9.74 15.39 1.95
CA GLU A 1102 -8.37 14.95 2.26
C GLU A 1102 -8.31 13.99 3.46
N ALA A 1103 -9.47 13.60 4.02
CA ALA A 1103 -9.58 12.72 5.19
C ALA A 1103 -8.78 13.21 6.42
N THR A 1104 -8.66 14.54 6.61
CA THR A 1104 -8.00 15.17 7.76
C THR A 1104 -8.98 15.73 8.79
N PHE A 1105 -10.29 15.68 8.50
CA PHE A 1105 -11.32 16.08 9.45
C PHE A 1105 -11.52 15.01 10.52
N ASP A 1106 -11.44 15.40 11.79
CA ASP A 1106 -11.63 14.50 12.92
C ASP A 1106 -13.12 14.34 13.25
N TYR A 1107 -13.70 13.21 12.84
CA TYR A 1107 -15.11 12.93 13.08
C TYR A 1107 -15.31 12.47 14.53
N PRO A 1108 -16.22 13.11 15.30
CA PRO A 1108 -16.41 12.73 16.68
C PRO A 1108 -16.95 11.31 16.79
N PRO A 1109 -16.51 10.54 17.80
CA PRO A 1109 -16.93 9.18 17.99
C PRO A 1109 -18.43 9.09 18.31
N LEU A 1110 -19.08 8.05 17.80
CA LEU A 1110 -20.42 7.66 18.23
C LEU A 1110 -20.30 6.90 19.56
N GLN A 1111 -20.46 7.61 20.67
CA GLN A 1111 -20.21 7.08 22.00
C GLN A 1111 -21.45 6.40 22.55
N ARG A 1112 -21.31 5.17 23.03
CA ARG A 1112 -22.37 4.46 23.75
C ARG A 1112 -22.56 5.05 25.15
N LEU A 1113 -23.82 5.27 25.53
CA LEU A 1113 -24.25 5.70 26.85
C LEU A 1113 -24.84 4.51 27.61
N GLY A 1114 -24.19 4.08 28.70
CA GLY A 1114 -24.72 3.06 29.63
C GLY A 1114 -24.79 1.66 29.07
#